data_AF-A0A834TZF7-F1
#
_entry.id   AF-A0A834TZF7-F1
#
_cell.length_a   1.000
_cell.length_b   1.000
_cell.length_c   1.000
_cell.angle_alpha   90.00
_cell.angle_beta   90.00
_cell.angle_gamma   90.00
#
_symmetry.space_group_name_H-M   'P 1'
#
loop_
_entity.id
_entity.type
_entity.pdbx_description
1 polymer ?
#
loop_
_entity_poly.entity_id
_entity_poly.type
_entity_poly.pdbx_seq_one_letter_code
_entity_poly.pdbx_strand_id
1 'polypeptide(L)'
;MAWRNACDDVAHSKPLFLTIYTTVIVGILVSSLYVFSAIYSSKPAADTSAWLSTPSSFASASEPAFSDESSRLVDQTLNFSQPAIKNSLTNSAPRPPNKGIRPIWEVPPRNKRMPPLKAFRLTKELVQQRVKDNVIIVTFGNYAFMDFILTWVKHLTDLGLSNLLVGAMDTKLLEALYWKGVPVFDMGSHMSTVDVGWGSPTFHKMGREKVILIDSILPYGFELLMCDTDMVWLKNPLPYLARYPEADVLTSSDQVIPTVVDDSLETWQEVSGAYNIGIFHWRPTESATKLAKEWKKMLLADEKIWDQNGFNEIVRKQLGPPVDEESGLVYAFDGKLKLGILPASIFCSGHTYFVQAMYQQLRLEPYAVHTTFQYAGTEGKRHRLREAMVFHDPPEYYNPPGGFLSFKPSIPKNLLLSGNHNIESHFSLVNYQMKQIRTALALASLLNRTLVMPPLWCRVDRLWFSHPGVLEGTMTRQPFLCPLDHVFEVNVMLQALPEEEFGPGINIREYSILDNPSMPSEVKNSWLDVHLCKEGARDCEASNATTFGEVLRFPKHSNDETFLKVFSSFKDVKVIQFSSMQDAFTGFSDKEREERFRKRVKRYVGIWCCVMDHTPGHIYYDMYWDEKPAWKPIPPQSAEEDRPPW
;
A
#
# COMPACT_ATOMS: atom_id res chain seq x y z
N MET A 1 -8.85 -37.24 39.65
CA MET A 1 -7.67 -37.65 40.45
C MET A 1 -6.41 -36.82 40.13
N ALA A 2 -6.53 -35.53 39.79
CA ALA A 2 -5.38 -34.69 39.39
C ALA A 2 -5.19 -33.42 40.24
N TRP A 3 -6.01 -33.20 41.29
CA TRP A 3 -5.91 -32.02 42.16
C TRP A 3 -5.24 -32.27 43.50
N ARG A 4 -4.95 -33.54 43.85
CA ARG A 4 -4.25 -33.87 45.09
C ARG A 4 -2.72 -33.80 44.97
N ASN A 5 -2.16 -33.81 43.76
CA ASN A 5 -0.71 -33.81 43.55
C ASN A 5 -0.09 -32.42 43.36
N ALA A 6 -0.90 -31.35 43.23
CA ALA A 6 -0.37 -30.00 43.05
C ALA A 6 0.00 -29.30 44.38
N CYS A 7 -0.59 -29.74 45.50
CA CYS A 7 -0.31 -29.14 46.81
C CYS A 7 0.98 -29.67 47.47
N ASP A 8 1.43 -30.88 47.13
CA ASP A 8 2.63 -31.46 47.73
C ASP A 8 3.94 -30.90 47.10
N ASP A 9 3.91 -30.50 45.83
CA ASP A 9 5.08 -29.91 45.16
C ASP A 9 5.39 -28.46 45.59
N VAL A 10 4.42 -27.75 46.18
CA VAL A 10 4.62 -26.37 46.68
C VAL A 10 5.35 -26.36 48.02
N ALA A 11 5.22 -27.42 48.82
CA ALA A 11 5.82 -27.54 50.15
C ALA A 11 7.36 -27.71 50.12
N HIS A 12 7.94 -28.06 48.97
CA HIS A 12 9.39 -28.27 48.80
C HIS A 12 10.09 -27.24 47.88
N SER A 13 9.38 -26.18 47.48
CA SER A 13 9.96 -25.13 46.62
C SER A 13 10.83 -24.15 47.41
N LYS A 14 12.01 -23.80 46.85
CA LYS A 14 12.96 -22.85 47.46
C LYS A 14 12.26 -21.50 47.74
N PRO A 15 12.59 -20.79 48.85
CA PRO A 15 11.84 -19.62 49.33
C PRO A 15 11.61 -18.51 48.29
N LEU A 16 12.51 -18.37 47.32
CA LEU A 16 12.38 -17.43 46.20
C LEU A 16 11.13 -17.68 45.33
N PHE A 17 10.79 -18.94 45.06
CA PHE A 17 9.63 -19.29 44.22
C PHE A 17 8.31 -19.04 44.96
N LEU A 18 8.27 -19.31 46.26
CA LEU A 18 7.11 -18.99 47.09
C LEU A 18 6.85 -17.47 47.10
N THR A 19 7.91 -16.64 47.17
CA THR A 19 7.77 -15.18 47.09
C THR A 19 7.20 -14.76 45.73
N ILE A 20 7.72 -15.28 44.62
CA ILE A 20 7.25 -14.95 43.26
C ILE A 20 5.78 -15.35 43.08
N TYR A 21 5.39 -16.58 43.44
CA TYR A 21 4.00 -17.02 43.34
C TYR A 21 3.07 -16.16 44.22
N THR A 22 3.50 -15.83 45.43
CA THR A 22 2.73 -14.95 46.32
C THR A 22 2.54 -13.56 45.72
N THR A 23 3.60 -12.96 45.15
CA THR A 23 3.52 -11.63 44.52
C THR A 23 2.62 -11.64 43.28
N VAL A 24 2.67 -12.69 42.47
CA VAL A 24 1.82 -12.83 41.28
C VAL A 24 0.35 -12.98 41.68
N ILE A 25 0.05 -13.83 42.67
CA ILE A 25 -1.34 -14.02 43.15
C ILE A 25 -1.89 -12.73 43.77
N VAL A 26 -1.10 -12.02 44.58
CA VAL A 26 -1.49 -10.73 45.15
C VAL A 26 -1.69 -9.68 44.04
N GLY A 27 -0.82 -9.65 43.03
CA GLY A 27 -0.96 -8.75 41.88
C GLY A 27 -2.25 -9.01 41.07
N ILE A 28 -2.61 -10.28 40.87
CA ILE A 28 -3.86 -10.67 40.20
C ILE A 28 -5.07 -10.25 41.03
N LEU A 29 -5.04 -10.46 42.35
CA LEU A 29 -6.15 -10.08 43.25
C LEU A 29 -6.34 -8.57 43.31
N VAL A 30 -5.26 -7.79 43.42
CA VAL A 30 -5.31 -6.32 43.44
C VAL A 30 -5.81 -5.77 42.10
N SER A 31 -5.35 -6.32 40.98
CA SER A 31 -5.81 -5.92 39.64
C SER A 31 -7.28 -6.25 39.42
N SER A 32 -7.73 -7.41 39.91
CA SER A 32 -9.14 -7.81 39.84
C SER A 32 -10.02 -6.88 40.68
N LEU A 33 -9.60 -6.53 41.90
CA LEU A 33 -10.31 -5.58 42.75
C LEU A 33 -10.37 -4.18 42.13
N TYR A 34 -9.31 -3.74 41.44
CA TYR A 34 -9.29 -2.45 40.74
C TYR A 34 -10.26 -2.42 39.55
N VAL A 35 -10.28 -3.48 38.73
CA VAL A 35 -11.21 -3.59 37.59
C VAL A 35 -12.67 -3.67 38.07
N PHE A 36 -12.96 -4.46 39.11
CA PHE A 36 -14.30 -4.51 39.70
C PHE A 36 -14.72 -3.19 40.35
N SER A 37 -13.79 -2.46 40.98
CA SER A 37 -14.03 -1.11 41.52
C SER A 37 -14.34 -0.10 40.43
N ALA A 38 -13.66 -0.16 39.28
CA ALA A 38 -13.88 0.76 38.17
C ALA A 38 -15.25 0.53 37.49
N ILE A 39 -15.69 -0.73 37.39
CA ILE A 39 -16.97 -1.09 36.78
C ILE A 39 -18.16 -0.71 37.66
N TYR A 40 -18.02 -0.75 39.00
CA TYR A 40 -19.12 -0.45 39.92
C TYR A 40 -19.21 1.02 40.39
N SER A 41 -18.27 1.89 39.99
CA SER A 41 -18.27 3.30 40.39
C SER A 41 -19.01 4.24 39.42
N SER A 42 -19.39 3.77 38.22
CA SER A 42 -20.17 4.56 37.27
C SER A 42 -21.67 4.29 37.39
N LYS A 43 -22.42 5.15 38.09
CA LYS A 43 -23.88 5.23 37.97
C LYS A 43 -24.28 6.17 36.81
N PRO A 44 -25.38 5.89 36.10
CA PRO A 44 -25.82 6.66 34.92
C PRO A 44 -26.77 7.81 35.31
N ALA A 45 -26.66 8.93 34.59
CA ALA A 45 -27.67 9.99 34.59
C ALA A 45 -28.53 9.88 33.33
N ALA A 46 -29.86 9.85 33.52
CA ALA A 46 -30.87 9.70 32.50
C ALA A 46 -31.41 11.03 31.97
N ASP A 47 -31.75 11.00 30.68
CA ASP A 47 -32.85 11.63 29.94
C ASP A 47 -33.10 13.16 29.93
N THR A 48 -33.19 13.69 28.70
CA THR A 48 -34.34 14.50 28.24
C THR A 48 -34.52 14.47 26.70
N SER A 49 -35.54 13.72 26.28
CA SER A 49 -36.54 13.97 25.22
C SER A 49 -36.15 14.52 23.82
N ALA A 50 -36.15 13.59 22.86
CA ALA A 50 -37.06 13.50 21.69
C ALA A 50 -37.64 14.77 21.05
N TRP A 51 -37.25 15.05 19.79
CA TRP A 51 -38.10 15.66 18.76
C TRP A 51 -37.99 14.88 17.45
N LEU A 52 -39.10 14.24 17.08
CA LEU A 52 -39.37 13.63 15.77
C LEU A 52 -40.06 14.67 14.87
N SER A 53 -39.73 14.69 13.58
CA SER A 53 -40.63 15.17 12.53
C SER A 53 -40.32 14.45 11.21
N THR A 54 -41.38 13.87 10.67
CA THR A 54 -41.54 12.98 9.51
C THR A 54 -41.28 13.60 8.14
N PRO A 55 -41.12 12.78 7.08
CA PRO A 55 -40.88 13.23 5.70
C PRO A 55 -42.19 13.56 4.97
N SER A 56 -42.14 14.55 4.08
CA SER A 56 -43.23 14.86 3.14
C SER A 56 -42.93 14.31 1.75
N SER A 57 -43.80 13.40 1.31
CA SER A 57 -43.94 12.91 -0.05
C SER A 57 -44.64 13.95 -0.92
N PHE A 58 -44.13 14.23 -2.12
CA PHE A 58 -44.94 14.69 -3.26
C PHE A 58 -44.56 13.88 -4.49
N ALA A 59 -45.59 13.39 -5.18
CA ALA A 59 -45.52 12.54 -6.35
C ALA A 59 -45.86 13.32 -7.63
N SER A 60 -45.20 12.92 -8.73
CA SER A 60 -45.66 12.94 -10.14
C SER A 60 -45.86 14.33 -10.80
N ALA A 61 -45.62 14.59 -12.08
CA ALA A 61 -45.21 13.82 -13.26
C ALA A 61 -44.75 14.83 -14.33
N SER A 62 -43.86 14.44 -15.26
CA SER A 62 -44.07 14.53 -16.72
C SER A 62 -42.76 14.23 -17.47
N GLU A 63 -42.79 13.17 -18.28
CA GLU A 63 -41.95 13.02 -19.46
C GLU A 63 -42.44 13.94 -20.59
N PRO A 64 -41.65 14.15 -21.66
CA PRO A 64 -41.89 13.31 -22.82
C PRO A 64 -40.63 12.76 -23.51
N ALA A 65 -40.91 11.69 -24.26
CA ALA A 65 -40.08 10.80 -25.02
C ALA A 65 -39.52 11.36 -26.37
N PHE A 66 -38.32 10.87 -26.70
CA PHE A 66 -37.77 10.46 -28.00
C PHE A 66 -37.68 11.42 -29.20
N SER A 67 -36.45 11.57 -29.72
CA SER A 67 -36.13 11.13 -31.10
C SER A 67 -34.61 10.93 -31.30
N ASP A 68 -34.33 9.93 -32.11
CA ASP A 68 -33.04 9.35 -32.49
C ASP A 68 -32.62 9.98 -33.83
N GLU A 69 -31.38 10.45 -33.99
CA GLU A 69 -30.74 10.44 -35.31
C GLU A 69 -29.22 10.65 -35.24
N SER A 70 -28.50 9.72 -35.86
CA SER A 70 -27.07 9.75 -36.09
C SER A 70 -26.66 10.82 -37.10
N SER A 71 -25.53 11.50 -36.90
CA SER A 71 -24.64 11.85 -38.01
C SER A 71 -23.21 12.16 -37.56
N ARG A 72 -22.30 11.82 -38.47
CA ARG A 72 -20.83 11.88 -38.44
C ARG A 72 -20.27 13.31 -38.38
N LEU A 73 -18.92 13.39 -38.28
CA LEU A 73 -18.00 14.52 -38.52
C LEU A 73 -17.60 15.26 -37.22
N VAL A 74 -16.36 15.68 -36.96
CA VAL A 74 -15.07 15.67 -37.66
C VAL A 74 -14.00 15.91 -36.58
N ASP A 75 -12.82 15.35 -36.82
CA ASP A 75 -11.56 15.64 -36.14
C ASP A 75 -11.33 17.17 -36.07
N GLN A 76 -11.44 17.76 -34.88
CA GLN A 76 -11.08 19.16 -34.63
C GLN A 76 -10.00 19.22 -33.57
N THR A 77 -8.78 19.33 -34.07
CA THR A 77 -7.60 19.87 -33.40
C THR A 77 -7.92 21.24 -32.80
N LEU A 78 -8.08 21.30 -31.48
CA LEU A 78 -8.19 22.55 -30.75
C LEU A 78 -6.80 23.08 -30.40
N ASN A 79 -6.31 23.95 -31.28
CA ASN A 79 -5.25 24.92 -30.98
C ASN A 79 -5.76 25.90 -29.91
N PHE A 80 -5.25 25.80 -28.68
CA PHE A 80 -5.42 26.85 -27.69
C PHE A 80 -4.36 27.93 -27.89
N SER A 81 -4.81 29.07 -28.38
CA SER A 81 -4.10 30.35 -28.41
C SER A 81 -3.81 30.81 -26.97
N GLN A 82 -2.54 31.05 -26.64
CA GLN A 82 -2.11 31.67 -25.39
C GLN A 82 -2.70 33.09 -25.26
N PRO A 83 -3.32 33.46 -24.11
CA PRO A 83 -3.46 34.86 -23.75
C PRO A 83 -2.12 35.36 -23.20
N ALA A 84 -1.62 36.46 -23.76
CA ALA A 84 -0.41 37.13 -23.33
C ALA A 84 -0.56 37.65 -21.88
N ILE A 85 0.04 36.95 -20.92
CA ILE A 85 0.25 37.43 -19.56
C ILE A 85 1.49 38.31 -19.57
N LYS A 86 1.31 39.61 -19.26
CA LYS A 86 2.40 40.55 -19.02
C LYS A 86 3.19 40.10 -17.79
N ASN A 87 4.36 39.53 -18.03
CA ASN A 87 5.37 39.22 -17.03
C ASN A 87 5.84 40.51 -16.32
N SER A 88 5.56 40.60 -15.02
CA SER A 88 6.34 41.41 -14.07
C SER A 88 6.78 40.50 -12.94
N LEU A 89 7.73 39.60 -13.23
CA LEU A 89 8.49 38.88 -12.23
C LEU A 89 9.97 39.08 -12.56
N THR A 90 10.68 39.64 -11.59
CA THR A 90 12.09 39.99 -11.60
C THR A 90 12.96 38.78 -11.97
N ASN A 91 13.69 38.90 -13.08
CA ASN A 91 14.76 37.98 -13.46
C ASN A 91 15.85 37.95 -12.38
N SER A 92 15.81 36.96 -11.50
CA SER A 92 17.02 36.49 -10.81
C SER A 92 17.71 35.49 -11.74
N ALA A 93 18.95 35.80 -12.13
CA ALA A 93 19.76 34.93 -12.98
C ALA A 93 19.93 33.53 -12.34
N PRO A 94 20.04 32.45 -13.13
CA PRO A 94 20.35 31.13 -12.60
C PRO A 94 21.70 31.19 -11.88
N ARG A 95 21.71 30.89 -10.56
CA ARG A 95 22.96 30.68 -9.84
C ARG A 95 23.73 29.54 -10.54
N PRO A 96 25.04 29.68 -10.78
CA PRO A 96 25.83 28.60 -11.35
C PRO A 96 25.78 27.37 -10.42
N PRO A 97 25.79 26.14 -10.95
CA PRO A 97 25.84 24.94 -10.13
C PRO A 97 27.06 25.01 -9.20
N ASN A 98 26.84 24.74 -7.91
CA ASN A 98 27.92 24.67 -6.91
C ASN A 98 28.98 23.68 -7.42
N LYS A 99 30.17 24.19 -7.79
CA LYS A 99 31.29 23.49 -8.46
C LYS A 99 31.90 22.29 -7.68
N GLY A 100 31.23 21.75 -6.66
CA GLY A 100 31.71 20.62 -5.86
C GLY A 100 30.64 19.59 -5.47
N ILE A 101 29.40 19.74 -5.94
CA ILE A 101 28.32 18.82 -5.59
C ILE A 101 28.25 17.71 -6.63
N ARG A 102 28.45 16.48 -6.19
CA ARG A 102 28.32 15.31 -7.07
C ARG A 102 26.87 15.18 -7.57
N PRO A 103 26.67 15.00 -8.88
CA PRO A 103 25.42 14.52 -9.43
C PRO A 103 24.90 13.32 -8.66
N ILE A 104 23.58 13.23 -8.53
CA ILE A 104 22.93 12.06 -7.94
C ILE A 104 23.15 10.88 -8.90
N TRP A 105 23.36 9.68 -8.34
CA TRP A 105 23.74 8.46 -9.07
C TRP A 105 25.19 8.39 -9.56
N GLU A 106 25.97 9.47 -9.42
CA GLU A 106 27.41 9.40 -9.67
C GLU A 106 28.12 8.71 -8.50
N VAL A 107 28.51 7.46 -8.72
CA VAL A 107 29.15 6.64 -7.69
C VAL A 107 30.51 7.22 -7.27
N PRO A 108 30.83 7.23 -5.97
CA PRO A 108 32.16 7.61 -5.49
C PRO A 108 33.28 6.76 -6.14
N PRO A 109 34.49 7.31 -6.34
CA PRO A 109 35.61 6.53 -6.86
C PRO A 109 35.91 5.33 -5.96
N ARG A 110 35.87 4.12 -6.55
CA ARG A 110 36.05 2.84 -5.82
C ARG A 110 37.41 2.72 -5.11
N ASN A 111 38.41 3.48 -5.54
CA ASN A 111 39.75 3.51 -4.96
C ASN A 111 39.88 4.46 -3.75
N LYS A 112 38.84 5.26 -3.43
CA LYS A 112 38.83 6.13 -2.26
C LYS A 112 38.10 5.45 -1.11
N ARG A 113 38.53 5.72 0.12
CA ARG A 113 37.79 5.32 1.32
C ARG A 113 36.58 6.21 1.52
N MET A 114 35.49 5.66 2.05
CA MET A 114 34.36 6.46 2.51
C MET A 114 34.83 7.47 3.57
N PRO A 115 34.32 8.72 3.56
CA PRO A 115 34.55 9.66 4.65
C PRO A 115 34.17 9.07 6.02
N PRO A 116 34.77 9.53 7.12
CA PRO A 116 34.37 9.07 8.45
C PRO A 116 32.93 9.49 8.75
N LEU A 117 32.19 8.71 9.56
CA LEU A 117 30.77 8.95 9.87
C LEU A 117 30.48 10.38 10.35
N LYS A 118 31.41 11.01 11.07
CA LYS A 118 31.30 12.42 11.50
C LYS A 118 31.07 13.42 10.36
N ALA A 119 31.50 13.09 9.13
CA ALA A 119 31.32 13.93 7.95
C ALA A 119 29.88 13.88 7.40
N PHE A 120 29.08 12.91 7.85
CA PHE A 120 27.68 12.75 7.46
C PHE A 120 26.70 13.31 8.50
N ARG A 121 27.19 13.97 9.56
CA ARG A 121 26.30 14.59 10.56
C ARG A 121 25.42 15.65 9.91
N LEU A 122 24.15 15.68 10.30
CA LEU A 122 23.24 16.74 9.91
C LEU A 122 23.77 18.10 10.37
N THR A 123 24.02 18.98 9.41
CA THR A 123 24.49 20.35 9.62
C THR A 123 23.81 21.26 8.60
N LYS A 124 23.75 22.57 8.89
CA LYS A 124 23.22 23.56 7.95
C LYS A 124 23.99 23.52 6.63
N GLU A 125 25.31 23.37 6.67
CA GLU A 125 26.18 23.31 5.51
C GLU A 125 25.91 22.08 4.63
N LEU A 126 25.63 20.93 5.24
CA LEU A 126 25.27 19.71 4.52
C LEU A 126 23.94 19.87 3.78
N VAL A 127 22.92 20.41 4.45
CA VAL A 127 21.60 20.66 3.86
C VAL A 127 21.70 21.71 2.75
N GLN A 128 22.40 22.82 3.00
CA GLN A 128 22.57 23.94 2.08
C GLN A 128 23.19 23.53 0.74
N GLN A 129 24.00 22.46 0.70
CA GLN A 129 24.52 21.93 -0.56
C GLN A 129 23.38 21.54 -1.51
N ARG A 130 22.32 20.91 -0.99
CA ARG A 130 21.24 20.38 -1.83
C ARG A 130 20.06 21.33 -1.99
N VAL A 131 19.87 22.32 -1.10
CA VAL A 131 18.78 23.30 -1.20
C VAL A 131 18.75 23.97 -2.57
N LYS A 132 17.56 24.02 -3.18
CA LYS A 132 17.27 24.75 -4.41
C LYS A 132 16.00 25.56 -4.20
N ASP A 133 16.00 26.83 -4.60
CA ASP A 133 14.87 27.75 -4.45
C ASP A 133 14.33 27.79 -3.01
N ASN A 134 15.25 27.74 -2.03
CA ASN A 134 15.01 27.66 -0.59
C ASN A 134 14.32 26.37 -0.08
N VAL A 135 14.08 25.37 -0.94
CA VAL A 135 13.43 24.11 -0.57
C VAL A 135 14.42 22.95 -0.54
N ILE A 136 14.33 22.12 0.49
CA ILE A 136 14.93 20.78 0.55
C ILE A 136 13.83 19.72 0.67
N ILE A 137 13.94 18.66 -0.14
CA ILE A 137 13.07 17.49 -0.09
C ILE A 137 13.78 16.40 0.71
N VAL A 138 13.16 15.89 1.75
CA VAL A 138 13.79 14.94 2.67
C VAL A 138 12.92 13.73 2.89
N THR A 139 13.53 12.55 2.85
CA THR A 139 12.96 11.32 3.38
C THR A 139 13.97 10.64 4.31
N PHE A 140 13.56 9.61 5.02
CA PHE A 140 14.40 8.90 5.98
C PHE A 140 13.92 7.46 6.16
N GLY A 141 14.85 6.57 6.50
CA GLY A 141 14.52 5.17 6.73
C GLY A 141 15.72 4.37 7.23
N ASN A 142 15.51 3.06 7.39
CA ASN A 142 16.55 2.10 7.69
C ASN A 142 16.85 1.22 6.46
N TYR A 143 17.83 0.33 6.57
CA TYR A 143 18.26 -0.54 5.47
C TYR A 143 17.15 -1.44 4.90
N ALA A 144 16.11 -1.77 5.69
CA ALA A 144 15.00 -2.60 5.23
C ALA A 144 14.16 -1.92 4.14
N PHE A 145 14.18 -0.59 4.07
CA PHE A 145 13.45 0.20 3.07
C PHE A 145 14.37 0.74 1.96
N MET A 146 15.56 0.16 1.77
CA MET A 146 16.50 0.61 0.73
C MET A 146 15.86 0.69 -0.66
N ASP A 147 15.08 -0.31 -1.05
CA ASP A 147 14.40 -0.37 -2.35
C ASP A 147 13.33 0.73 -2.52
N PHE A 148 12.56 1.01 -1.46
CA PHE A 148 11.65 2.17 -1.43
C PHE A 148 12.40 3.50 -1.54
N ILE A 149 13.51 3.66 -0.80
CA ILE A 149 14.36 4.87 -0.89
C ILE A 149 14.88 5.05 -2.31
N LEU A 150 15.40 3.99 -2.95
CA LEU A 150 15.90 4.08 -4.32
C LEU A 150 14.78 4.39 -5.31
N THR A 151 13.59 3.85 -5.11
CA THR A 151 12.38 4.22 -5.86
C THR A 151 12.10 5.71 -5.71
N TRP A 152 12.02 6.22 -4.48
CA TRP A 152 11.78 7.62 -4.18
C TRP A 152 12.81 8.57 -4.83
N VAL A 153 14.10 8.25 -4.70
CA VAL A 153 15.17 9.04 -5.34
C VAL A 153 15.04 8.99 -6.85
N LYS A 154 14.75 7.82 -7.44
CA LYS A 154 14.63 7.64 -8.90
C LYS A 154 13.55 8.57 -9.46
N HIS A 155 12.36 8.54 -8.87
CA HIS A 155 11.23 9.39 -9.28
C HIS A 155 11.55 10.88 -9.20
N LEU A 156 12.13 11.36 -8.10
CA LEU A 156 12.54 12.76 -8.00
C LEU A 156 13.60 13.13 -9.05
N THR A 157 14.58 12.27 -9.30
CA THR A 157 15.61 12.55 -10.31
C THR A 157 15.06 12.54 -11.74
N ASP A 158 14.09 11.66 -12.05
CA ASP A 158 13.40 11.64 -13.35
C ASP A 158 12.58 12.90 -13.58
N LEU A 159 12.03 13.48 -12.51
CA LEU A 159 11.35 14.78 -12.49
C LEU A 159 12.33 15.98 -12.55
N GLY A 160 13.64 15.73 -12.64
CA GLY A 160 14.67 16.77 -12.69
C GLY A 160 14.94 17.44 -11.35
N LEU A 161 14.51 16.84 -10.24
CA LEU A 161 14.73 17.36 -8.88
C LEU A 161 16.03 16.81 -8.31
N SER A 162 16.90 17.73 -7.89
CA SER A 162 18.21 17.43 -7.28
C SER A 162 18.33 17.90 -5.84
N ASN A 163 17.33 18.65 -5.35
CA ASN A 163 17.26 19.18 -3.99
C ASN A 163 16.69 18.16 -3.02
N LEU A 164 17.29 16.97 -3.02
CA LEU A 164 16.91 15.87 -2.15
C LEU A 164 18.03 15.47 -1.20
N LEU A 165 17.65 14.94 -0.04
CA LEU A 165 18.55 14.41 0.97
C LEU A 165 17.88 13.26 1.73
N VAL A 166 18.61 12.16 1.97
CA VAL A 166 18.09 10.99 2.69
C VAL A 166 18.70 10.91 4.09
N GLY A 167 17.86 10.80 5.12
CA GLY A 167 18.28 10.48 6.49
C GLY A 167 18.44 8.98 6.68
N ALA A 168 19.67 8.52 6.92
CA ALA A 168 19.92 7.12 7.26
C ALA A 168 19.80 6.89 8.77
N MET A 169 18.91 5.99 9.16
CA MET A 169 18.71 5.61 10.57
C MET A 169 19.73 4.56 11.07
N ASP A 170 20.50 3.98 10.15
CA ASP A 170 21.54 3.02 10.45
C ASP A 170 22.74 3.15 9.48
N THR A 171 23.91 2.71 9.94
CA THR A 171 25.17 2.83 9.20
C THR A 171 25.18 2.02 7.89
N LYS A 172 24.46 0.89 7.85
CA LYS A 172 24.43 0.02 6.67
C LYS A 172 23.70 0.71 5.51
N LEU A 173 22.59 1.38 5.79
CA LEU A 173 21.89 2.23 4.82
C LEU A 173 22.77 3.39 4.37
N LEU A 174 23.40 4.10 5.31
CA LEU A 174 24.29 5.23 5.01
C LEU A 174 25.39 4.83 4.02
N GLU A 175 26.11 3.75 4.32
CA GLU A 175 27.18 3.23 3.48
C GLU A 175 26.65 2.86 2.09
N ALA A 176 25.55 2.12 2.04
CA ALA A 176 25.01 1.64 0.78
C ALA A 176 24.47 2.77 -0.11
N LEU A 177 23.84 3.82 0.45
CA LEU A 177 23.41 5.00 -0.29
C LEU A 177 24.60 5.84 -0.76
N TYR A 178 25.62 6.04 0.09
CA TYR A 178 26.85 6.72 -0.29
C TYR A 178 27.49 6.07 -1.52
N TRP A 179 27.63 4.74 -1.51
CA TRP A 179 28.23 4.00 -2.62
C TRP A 179 27.36 3.93 -3.87
N LYS A 180 26.07 4.27 -3.78
CA LYS A 180 25.16 4.46 -4.91
C LYS A 180 25.12 5.90 -5.44
N GLY A 181 25.88 6.83 -4.85
CA GLY A 181 25.86 8.24 -5.25
C GLY A 181 24.57 8.96 -4.82
N VAL A 182 23.88 8.47 -3.79
CA VAL A 182 22.68 9.10 -3.23
C VAL A 182 23.08 10.06 -2.10
N PRO A 183 22.59 11.32 -2.08
CA PRO A 183 22.84 12.24 -0.98
C PRO A 183 22.25 11.72 0.33
N VAL A 184 23.10 11.51 1.34
CA VAL A 184 22.72 10.89 2.61
C VAL A 184 23.38 11.57 3.79
N PHE A 185 22.69 11.61 4.93
CA PHE A 185 23.23 12.01 6.23
C PHE A 185 22.93 10.96 7.30
N ASP A 186 23.74 10.95 8.36
CA ASP A 186 23.57 10.11 9.53
C ASP A 186 22.58 10.77 10.50
N MET A 187 21.47 10.09 10.80
CA MET A 187 20.51 10.56 11.81
C MET A 187 21.01 10.33 13.24
N GLY A 188 22.00 9.45 13.44
CA GLY A 188 22.52 9.11 14.77
C GLY A 188 21.56 8.31 15.65
N SER A 189 20.47 7.78 15.08
CA SER A 189 19.42 7.06 15.82
C SER A 189 19.75 5.58 16.09
N HIS A 190 20.71 5.01 15.35
CA HIS A 190 21.21 3.63 15.48
C HIS A 190 20.08 2.58 15.53
N MET A 191 19.10 2.72 14.64
CA MET A 191 17.91 1.86 14.61
C MET A 191 18.20 0.48 14.04
N SER A 192 17.26 -0.45 14.27
CA SER A 192 17.30 -1.80 13.68
C SER A 192 17.35 -1.74 12.16
N THR A 193 18.07 -2.67 11.53
CA THR A 193 18.16 -2.81 10.07
C THR A 193 17.05 -3.68 9.47
N VAL A 194 16.12 -4.17 10.29
CA VAL A 194 14.95 -4.95 9.84
C VAL A 194 13.69 -4.09 9.84
N ASP A 195 12.71 -4.48 9.05
CA ASP A 195 11.36 -3.89 9.13
C ASP A 195 10.75 -4.24 10.49
N VAL A 196 10.31 -3.22 11.21
CA VAL A 196 9.77 -3.33 12.56
C VAL A 196 8.24 -3.46 12.58
N GLY A 197 7.60 -3.35 11.41
CA GLY A 197 6.15 -3.42 11.26
C GLY A 197 5.43 -2.17 11.77
N TRP A 198 4.33 -1.84 11.09
CA TRP A 198 3.46 -0.72 11.47
C TRP A 198 2.87 -0.91 12.87
N GLY A 199 2.77 0.18 13.64
CA GLY A 199 2.18 0.19 14.99
C GLY A 199 3.04 -0.42 16.11
N SER A 200 4.24 -0.92 15.82
CA SER A 200 5.14 -1.47 16.85
C SER A 200 5.75 -0.35 17.74
N PRO A 201 6.24 -0.67 18.95
CA PRO A 201 6.96 0.31 19.78
C PRO A 201 8.17 0.94 19.07
N THR A 202 8.84 0.17 18.20
CA THR A 202 9.99 0.66 17.42
C THR A 202 9.53 1.56 16.27
N PHE A 203 8.37 1.28 15.66
CA PHE A 203 7.74 2.19 14.70
C PHE A 203 7.39 3.54 15.35
N HIS A 204 6.82 3.54 16.56
CA HIS A 204 6.61 4.79 17.31
C HIS A 204 7.92 5.54 17.58
N LYS A 205 9.01 4.82 17.87
CA LYS A 205 10.35 5.43 17.99
C LYS A 205 10.82 6.05 16.68
N MET A 206 10.57 5.43 15.52
CA MET A 206 10.88 6.02 14.21
C MET A 206 10.08 7.30 13.95
N GLY A 207 8.79 7.33 14.30
CA GLY A 207 7.96 8.53 14.21
C GLY A 207 8.51 9.72 15.02
N ARG A 208 9.17 9.46 16.16
CA ARG A 208 9.84 10.51 16.94
C ARG A 208 11.02 11.14 16.20
N GLU A 209 11.80 10.34 15.46
CA GLU A 209 12.95 10.81 14.68
C GLU A 209 12.53 11.79 13.58
N LYS A 210 11.34 11.61 12.98
CA LYS A 210 10.74 12.55 12.02
C LYS A 210 10.61 13.96 12.62
N VAL A 211 10.05 14.07 13.82
CA VAL A 211 9.82 15.37 14.47
C VAL A 211 11.12 16.00 14.95
N ILE A 212 12.06 15.19 15.45
CA ILE A 212 13.43 15.65 15.79
C ILE A 212 14.12 16.23 14.56
N LEU A 213 13.98 15.59 13.40
CA LEU A 213 14.56 16.04 12.15
C LEU A 213 13.96 17.37 11.68
N ILE A 214 12.63 17.52 11.75
CA ILE A 214 11.93 18.78 11.41
C ILE A 214 12.42 19.91 12.32
N ASP A 215 12.41 19.70 13.64
CA ASP A 215 12.89 20.69 14.60
C ASP A 215 14.38 21.03 14.43
N SER A 216 15.18 20.12 13.87
CA SER A 216 16.60 20.36 13.57
C SER A 216 16.80 21.17 12.28
N ILE A 217 15.99 20.95 11.24
CA ILE A 217 16.14 21.60 9.94
C ILE A 217 15.47 22.98 9.89
N LEU A 218 14.29 23.17 10.49
CA LEU A 218 13.58 24.45 10.41
C LEU A 218 14.44 25.65 10.88
N PRO A 219 15.23 25.56 11.98
CA PRO A 219 16.12 26.64 12.39
C PRO A 219 17.23 27.00 11.39
N TYR A 220 17.50 26.14 10.39
CA TYR A 220 18.46 26.48 9.33
C TYR A 220 17.92 27.54 8.37
N GLY A 221 16.61 27.77 8.35
CA GLY A 221 15.94 28.79 7.53
C GLY A 221 15.55 28.31 6.13
N PHE A 222 15.52 27.00 5.90
CA PHE A 222 15.05 26.40 4.65
C PHE A 222 13.61 25.91 4.77
N GLU A 223 12.88 25.91 3.67
CA GLU A 223 11.63 25.18 3.56
C GLU A 223 11.91 23.68 3.44
N LEU A 224 11.12 22.88 4.14
CA LEU A 224 11.29 21.43 4.24
C LEU A 224 10.05 20.73 3.68
N LEU A 225 10.20 20.03 2.56
CA LEU A 225 9.23 19.04 2.10
C LEU A 225 9.67 17.67 2.62
N MET A 226 8.99 17.18 3.64
CA MET A 226 9.36 15.94 4.32
C MET A 226 8.34 14.85 3.98
N CYS A 227 8.86 13.66 3.68
CA CYS A 227 8.09 12.54 3.16
C CYS A 227 8.45 11.25 3.86
N ASP A 228 7.45 10.39 4.05
CA ASP A 228 7.71 8.99 4.37
C ASP A 228 8.41 8.29 3.21
N THR A 229 9.10 7.19 3.49
CA THR A 229 9.87 6.45 2.48
C THR A 229 8.97 5.62 1.55
N ASP A 230 7.77 5.29 2.00
CA ASP A 230 6.79 4.44 1.31
C ASP A 230 5.74 5.24 0.52
N MET A 231 6.13 6.42 0.03
CA MET A 231 5.40 7.22 -0.94
C MET A 231 6.24 7.43 -2.21
N VAL A 232 5.55 7.71 -3.33
CA VAL A 232 6.17 7.95 -4.63
C VAL A 232 5.69 9.26 -5.22
N TRP A 233 6.63 10.07 -5.74
CA TRP A 233 6.34 11.28 -6.51
C TRP A 233 6.10 10.96 -7.97
N LEU A 234 4.97 11.40 -8.52
CA LEU A 234 4.58 11.19 -9.92
C LEU A 234 4.69 12.47 -10.76
N LYS A 235 4.68 13.63 -10.11
CA LYS A 235 4.81 14.96 -10.70
C LYS A 235 5.62 15.85 -9.77
N ASN A 236 6.32 16.85 -10.31
CA ASN A 236 7.10 17.79 -9.50
C ASN A 236 6.16 18.59 -8.58
N PRO A 237 6.25 18.44 -7.24
CA PRO A 237 5.30 19.08 -6.31
C PRO A 237 5.60 20.55 -6.04
N LEU A 238 6.82 21.03 -6.31
CA LEU A 238 7.24 22.37 -5.89
C LEU A 238 6.39 23.49 -6.50
N PRO A 239 6.01 23.47 -7.79
CA PRO A 239 5.10 24.47 -8.35
C PRO A 239 3.72 24.48 -7.69
N TYR A 240 3.20 23.31 -7.29
CA TYR A 240 1.92 23.22 -6.60
C TYR A 240 1.98 23.86 -5.21
N LEU A 241 3.02 23.52 -4.42
CA LEU A 241 3.22 24.07 -3.08
C LEU A 241 3.45 25.60 -3.10
N ALA A 242 4.10 26.10 -4.16
CA ALA A 242 4.35 27.53 -4.36
C ALA A 242 3.08 28.36 -4.62
N ARG A 243 1.93 27.73 -4.95
CA ARG A 243 0.64 28.43 -5.09
C ARG A 243 0.13 28.98 -3.76
N TYR A 244 0.61 28.45 -2.63
CA TYR A 244 0.19 28.83 -1.28
C TYR A 244 1.36 29.43 -0.48
N PRO A 245 1.90 30.59 -0.88
CA PRO A 245 3.08 31.18 -0.23
C PRO A 245 2.84 31.55 1.23
N GLU A 246 1.59 31.82 1.61
CA GLU A 246 1.19 32.19 2.97
C GLU A 246 1.09 31.00 3.93
N ALA A 247 1.06 29.75 3.44
CA ALA A 247 0.93 28.59 4.32
C ALA A 247 2.20 28.41 5.20
N ASP A 248 2.02 28.18 6.49
CA ASP A 248 3.12 27.73 7.35
C ASP A 248 3.40 26.25 7.14
N VAL A 249 2.33 25.48 7.02
CA VAL A 249 2.35 24.03 6.82
C VAL A 249 1.32 23.63 5.77
N LEU A 250 1.71 22.77 4.83
CA LEU A 250 0.80 22.00 3.98
C LEU A 250 0.93 20.52 4.33
N THR A 251 -0.18 19.81 4.53
CA THR A 251 -0.15 18.40 4.94
C THR A 251 -1.09 17.55 4.08
N SER A 252 -0.69 16.34 3.74
CA SER A 252 -1.61 15.33 3.18
C SER A 252 -2.69 14.92 4.20
N SER A 253 -3.68 14.15 3.74
CA SER A 253 -4.72 13.58 4.59
C SER A 253 -4.98 12.11 4.26
N ASP A 254 -5.52 11.39 5.23
CA ASP A 254 -6.11 10.06 5.04
C ASP A 254 -7.60 10.18 4.67
N GLN A 255 -7.98 11.28 4.01
CA GLN A 255 -9.32 11.50 3.48
C GLN A 255 -9.57 10.55 2.30
N VAL A 256 -10.77 9.95 2.27
CA VAL A 256 -11.18 9.01 1.21
C VAL A 256 -12.43 9.48 0.46
N ILE A 257 -13.13 10.50 0.97
CA ILE A 257 -14.26 11.15 0.31
C ILE A 257 -13.74 12.48 -0.23
N PRO A 258 -13.82 12.76 -1.54
CA PRO A 258 -13.32 14.03 -2.07
C PRO A 258 -14.12 15.20 -1.48
N THR A 259 -13.45 16.19 -0.88
CA THR A 259 -14.11 17.46 -0.50
C THR A 259 -14.05 18.48 -1.63
N VAL A 260 -13.14 18.27 -2.59
CA VAL A 260 -12.98 19.05 -3.81
C VAL A 260 -12.84 18.11 -5.01
N VAL A 261 -13.26 18.60 -6.19
CA VAL A 261 -13.21 17.85 -7.46
C VAL A 261 -12.14 18.35 -8.42
N ASP A 262 -11.44 19.42 -8.04
CA ASP A 262 -10.34 20.03 -8.79
C ASP A 262 -9.01 19.85 -8.04
N ASP A 263 -8.04 20.74 -8.30
CA ASP A 263 -6.71 20.70 -7.68
C ASP A 263 -6.53 21.70 -6.53
N SER A 264 -7.61 22.31 -6.02
CA SER A 264 -7.58 23.18 -4.83
C SER A 264 -7.25 22.40 -3.54
N LEU A 265 -7.00 23.10 -2.43
CA LEU A 265 -6.84 22.44 -1.12
C LEU A 265 -8.16 21.81 -0.68
N GLU A 266 -8.13 20.78 0.16
CA GLU A 266 -9.36 20.23 0.74
C GLU A 266 -10.13 21.33 1.50
N THR A 267 -11.47 21.27 1.42
CA THR A 267 -12.38 22.02 2.27
C THR A 267 -12.21 21.51 3.70
N TRP A 268 -11.40 22.20 4.50
CA TRP A 268 -10.97 21.74 5.83
C TRP A 268 -12.12 21.40 6.79
N GLN A 269 -13.29 22.02 6.61
CA GLN A 269 -14.51 21.76 7.38
C GLN A 269 -15.12 20.38 7.09
N GLU A 270 -14.89 19.85 5.89
CA GLU A 270 -15.44 18.58 5.39
C GLU A 270 -14.45 17.42 5.53
N VAL A 271 -13.19 17.71 5.88
CA VAL A 271 -12.18 16.67 6.09
C VAL A 271 -12.48 15.91 7.37
N SER A 272 -12.91 14.66 7.20
CA SER A 272 -13.16 13.71 8.30
C SER A 272 -11.95 12.80 8.59
N GLY A 273 -11.05 12.65 7.61
CA GLY A 273 -9.82 11.87 7.74
C GLY A 273 -8.80 12.49 8.71
N ALA A 274 -7.84 11.68 9.16
CA ALA A 274 -6.67 12.20 9.85
C ALA A 274 -5.83 13.05 8.90
N TYR A 275 -5.21 14.12 9.40
CA TYR A 275 -4.15 14.81 8.67
C TYR A 275 -2.95 13.87 8.65
N ASN A 276 -2.64 13.38 7.46
CA ASN A 276 -1.59 12.39 7.25
C ASN A 276 -0.25 13.10 7.17
N ILE A 277 0.71 12.60 7.93
CA ILE A 277 2.05 13.20 8.09
C ILE A 277 3.12 12.50 7.25
N GLY A 278 2.72 11.80 6.18
CA GLY A 278 3.61 11.16 5.22
C GLY A 278 3.99 12.05 4.06
N ILE A 279 3.26 13.15 3.83
CA ILE A 279 3.65 14.22 2.90
C ILE A 279 3.30 15.54 3.58
N PHE A 280 4.31 16.28 4.02
CA PHE A 280 4.08 17.62 4.53
C PHE A 280 5.19 18.61 4.15
N HIS A 281 4.79 19.84 3.88
CA HIS A 281 5.69 20.94 3.58
C HIS A 281 5.65 21.92 4.74
N TRP A 282 6.83 22.36 5.17
CA TRP A 282 7.02 23.27 6.29
C TRP A 282 7.81 24.48 5.84
N ARG A 283 7.31 25.67 6.14
CA ARG A 283 8.07 26.91 6.05
C ARG A 283 8.70 27.24 7.41
N PRO A 284 9.92 27.81 7.45
CA PRO A 284 10.64 28.11 8.69
C PRO A 284 10.10 29.37 9.38
N THR A 285 8.78 29.46 9.57
CA THR A 285 8.13 30.58 10.25
C THR A 285 8.18 30.39 11.77
N GLU A 286 7.93 31.47 12.52
CA GLU A 286 7.86 31.40 13.98
C GLU A 286 6.79 30.41 14.45
N SER A 287 5.63 30.40 13.78
CA SER A 287 4.50 29.53 14.11
C SER A 287 4.81 28.06 13.86
N ALA A 288 5.34 27.73 12.67
CA ALA A 288 5.77 26.38 12.32
C ALA A 288 6.88 25.86 13.24
N THR A 289 7.86 26.71 13.57
CA THR A 289 8.95 26.35 14.49
C THR A 289 8.43 26.10 15.91
N LYS A 290 7.45 26.89 16.36
CA LYS A 290 6.80 26.68 17.67
C LYS A 290 6.03 25.37 17.69
N LEU A 291 5.25 25.07 16.65
CA LEU A 291 4.52 23.81 16.50
C LEU A 291 5.48 22.61 16.57
N ALA A 292 6.58 22.63 15.79
CA ALA A 292 7.55 21.53 15.77
C ALA A 292 8.15 21.27 17.17
N LYS A 293 8.48 22.33 17.92
CA LYS A 293 8.99 22.24 19.29
C LYS A 293 7.97 21.63 20.26
N GLU A 294 6.72 22.07 20.20
CA GLU A 294 5.65 21.55 21.06
C GLU A 294 5.33 20.09 20.73
N TRP A 295 5.26 19.75 19.44
CA TRP A 295 5.04 18.39 18.99
C TRP A 295 6.18 17.46 19.41
N LYS A 296 7.44 17.88 19.24
CA LYS A 296 8.61 17.15 19.74
C LYS A 296 8.51 16.93 21.25
N LYS A 297 8.18 17.97 22.02
CA LYS A 297 8.04 17.88 23.48
C LYS A 297 6.96 16.89 23.89
N MET A 298 5.81 16.89 23.21
CA MET A 298 4.72 15.94 23.43
C MET A 298 5.19 14.50 23.21
N LEU A 299 5.79 14.21 22.05
CA LEU A 299 6.19 12.84 21.71
C LEU A 299 7.36 12.31 22.57
N LEU A 300 8.24 13.18 23.05
CA LEU A 300 9.31 12.81 23.98
C LEU A 300 8.81 12.60 25.41
N ALA A 301 7.65 13.17 25.76
CA ALA A 301 7.07 13.02 27.09
C ALA A 301 6.27 11.71 27.24
N ASP A 302 5.70 11.18 26.16
CA ASP A 302 4.96 9.92 26.18
C ASP A 302 5.22 9.10 24.92
N GLU A 303 5.92 7.97 25.09
CA GLU A 303 6.29 7.07 23.99
C GLU A 303 5.10 6.30 23.39
N LYS A 304 3.93 6.34 24.03
CA LYS A 304 2.69 5.71 23.53
C LYS A 304 1.97 6.56 22.51
N ILE A 305 2.24 7.87 22.47
CA ILE A 305 1.62 8.77 21.50
C ILE A 305 2.22 8.49 20.13
N TRP A 306 1.37 8.05 19.20
CA TRP A 306 1.73 7.96 17.79
C TRP A 306 1.90 9.36 17.20
N ASP A 307 2.95 9.59 16.42
CA ASP A 307 3.33 10.91 15.89
C ASP A 307 2.19 11.56 15.10
N GLN A 308 1.50 10.81 14.24
CA GLN A 308 0.32 11.31 13.49
C GLN A 308 -0.80 11.77 14.43
N ASN A 309 -1.12 10.98 15.45
CA ASN A 309 -2.16 11.34 16.43
C ASN A 309 -1.76 12.59 17.22
N GLY A 310 -0.50 12.66 17.67
CA GLY A 310 0.02 13.84 18.36
C GLY A 310 -0.02 15.11 17.50
N PHE A 311 0.31 15.00 16.21
CA PHE A 311 0.19 16.12 15.28
C PHE A 311 -1.27 16.60 15.17
N ASN A 312 -2.19 15.67 14.90
CA ASN A 312 -3.62 15.96 14.77
C ASN A 312 -4.20 16.58 16.05
N GLU A 313 -3.81 16.09 17.22
CA GLU A 313 -4.22 16.66 18.51
C GLU A 313 -3.75 18.11 18.65
N ILE A 314 -2.46 18.39 18.38
CA ILE A 314 -1.90 19.72 18.58
C ILE A 314 -2.47 20.73 17.58
N VAL A 315 -2.52 20.39 16.29
CA VAL A 315 -2.97 21.34 15.26
C VAL A 315 -4.46 21.65 15.37
N ARG A 316 -5.27 20.75 15.95
CA ARG A 316 -6.71 20.95 16.16
C ARG A 316 -7.07 21.56 17.51
N LYS A 317 -6.09 21.88 18.39
CA LYS A 317 -6.33 22.62 19.64
C LYS A 317 -7.14 23.90 19.41
N GLN A 318 -6.84 24.58 18.33
CA GLN A 318 -7.65 25.64 17.77
C GLN A 318 -7.65 25.45 16.25
N LEU A 319 -8.84 25.45 15.65
CA LEU A 319 -9.02 25.36 14.20
C LEU A 319 -10.05 26.40 13.77
N GLY A 320 -9.72 27.16 12.73
CA GLY A 320 -10.50 28.30 12.29
C GLY A 320 -10.09 29.62 12.97
N PRO A 321 -10.53 30.77 12.43
CA PRO A 321 -11.30 30.92 11.18
C PRO A 321 -10.45 30.63 9.92
N PRO A 322 -11.05 30.62 8.71
CA PRO A 322 -10.27 30.65 7.47
C PRO A 322 -9.31 31.86 7.45
N VAL A 323 -8.17 31.72 6.78
CA VAL A 323 -7.18 32.80 6.63
C VAL A 323 -7.71 33.88 5.69
N ASP A 324 -8.40 33.47 4.64
CA ASP A 324 -9.12 34.28 3.65
C ASP A 324 -10.21 33.42 2.98
N GLU A 325 -11.01 34.02 2.08
CA GLU A 325 -12.17 33.35 1.47
C GLU A 325 -11.81 32.37 0.33
N GLU A 326 -10.63 32.47 -0.28
CA GLU A 326 -10.32 31.82 -1.56
C GLU A 326 -9.19 30.77 -1.48
N SER A 327 -8.26 30.91 -0.54
CA SER A 327 -7.02 30.12 -0.51
C SER A 327 -7.21 28.68 -0.02
N GLY A 328 -8.29 28.40 0.70
CA GLY A 328 -8.51 27.14 1.43
C GLY A 328 -7.62 26.99 2.68
N LEU A 329 -6.86 28.01 3.06
CA LEU A 329 -6.03 28.00 4.27
C LEU A 329 -6.85 28.30 5.53
N VAL A 330 -6.45 27.70 6.64
CA VAL A 330 -7.13 27.84 7.94
C VAL A 330 -6.13 28.16 9.06
N TYR A 331 -6.53 29.01 10.02
CA TYR A 331 -5.76 29.17 11.24
C TYR A 331 -5.86 27.93 12.13
N ALA A 332 -4.73 27.45 12.64
CA ALA A 332 -4.62 26.21 13.40
C ALA A 332 -3.71 26.37 14.63
N PHE A 333 -3.62 25.31 15.45
CA PHE A 333 -2.72 25.18 16.60
C PHE A 333 -2.94 26.19 17.74
N ASP A 334 -2.46 27.42 17.59
CA ASP A 334 -2.57 28.52 18.56
C ASP A 334 -3.28 29.75 17.98
N GLY A 335 -4.00 29.54 16.87
CA GLY A 335 -4.71 30.59 16.14
C GLY A 335 -3.80 31.46 15.26
N LYS A 336 -2.51 31.10 15.11
CA LYS A 336 -1.56 31.83 14.26
C LYS A 336 -0.99 31.00 13.11
N LEU A 337 -0.91 29.68 13.27
CA LEU A 337 -0.41 28.78 12.22
C LEU A 337 -1.39 28.76 11.05
N LYS A 338 -0.92 29.05 9.84
CA LYS A 338 -1.69 28.92 8.59
C LYS A 338 -1.49 27.52 8.02
N LEU A 339 -2.51 26.69 8.11
CA LEU A 339 -2.50 25.30 7.65
C LEU A 339 -3.28 25.16 6.33
N GLY A 340 -2.75 24.36 5.41
CA GLY A 340 -3.49 23.86 4.26
C GLY A 340 -3.46 22.34 4.19
N ILE A 341 -4.52 21.75 3.66
CA ILE A 341 -4.67 20.29 3.53
C ILE A 341 -4.63 19.95 2.05
N LEU A 342 -3.64 19.15 1.65
CA LEU A 342 -3.45 18.73 0.26
C LEU A 342 -4.61 17.79 -0.15
N PRO A 343 -5.18 17.98 -1.36
CA PRO A 343 -6.31 17.19 -1.85
C PRO A 343 -5.93 15.73 -2.09
N ALA A 344 -6.68 14.81 -1.49
CA ALA A 344 -6.51 13.37 -1.60
C ALA A 344 -6.73 12.83 -3.02
N SER A 345 -7.35 13.62 -3.91
CA SER A 345 -7.51 13.32 -5.32
C SER A 345 -6.20 13.33 -6.12
N ILE A 346 -5.18 14.07 -5.66
CA ILE A 346 -3.88 14.21 -6.35
C ILE A 346 -2.66 14.03 -5.44
N PHE A 347 -2.81 14.16 -4.12
CA PHE A 347 -1.85 13.68 -3.12
C PHE A 347 -2.43 12.42 -2.49
N CYS A 348 -2.46 11.35 -3.28
CA CYS A 348 -3.31 10.21 -3.02
C CYS A 348 -2.80 9.34 -1.88
N SER A 349 -3.73 8.88 -1.05
CA SER A 349 -3.56 7.66 -0.25
C SER A 349 -3.66 6.41 -1.13
N GLY A 350 -3.35 5.25 -0.57
CA GLY A 350 -3.50 3.99 -1.32
C GLY A 350 -4.94 3.66 -1.67
N HIS A 351 -5.90 4.03 -0.83
CA HIS A 351 -7.32 3.82 -1.13
C HIS A 351 -7.75 4.69 -2.32
N THR A 352 -7.45 5.98 -2.28
CA THR A 352 -7.83 6.94 -3.33
C THR A 352 -7.12 6.68 -4.65
N TYR A 353 -5.87 6.18 -4.63
CA TYR A 353 -5.11 5.85 -5.84
C TYR A 353 -5.46 4.47 -6.42
N PHE A 354 -5.39 3.40 -5.62
CA PHE A 354 -5.44 2.02 -6.12
C PHE A 354 -6.85 1.42 -6.12
N VAL A 355 -7.74 1.85 -5.21
CA VAL A 355 -9.10 1.29 -5.07
C VAL A 355 -10.11 2.16 -5.81
N GLN A 356 -10.11 3.46 -5.52
CA GLN A 356 -11.03 4.39 -6.16
C GLN A 356 -10.55 4.87 -7.53
N ALA A 357 -9.24 4.89 -7.78
CA ALA A 357 -8.65 5.57 -8.93
C ALA A 357 -9.21 7.00 -9.10
N MET A 358 -9.34 7.73 -7.98
CA MET A 358 -10.08 8.99 -7.87
C MET A 358 -9.61 10.02 -8.92
N TYR A 359 -8.30 10.16 -9.09
CA TYR A 359 -7.69 11.04 -10.09
C TYR A 359 -8.18 10.74 -11.52
N GLN A 360 -8.37 9.47 -11.90
CA GLN A 360 -8.86 9.11 -13.23
C GLN A 360 -10.31 9.52 -13.42
N GLN A 361 -11.13 9.38 -12.37
CA GLN A 361 -12.55 9.73 -12.42
C GLN A 361 -12.75 11.24 -12.49
N LEU A 362 -11.92 12.00 -11.79
CA LEU A 362 -11.91 13.46 -11.78
C LEU A 362 -11.10 14.08 -12.93
N ARG A 363 -10.41 13.25 -13.74
CA ARG A 363 -9.53 13.67 -14.84
C ARG A 363 -8.39 14.59 -14.38
N LEU A 364 -7.82 14.26 -13.23
CA LEU A 364 -6.69 14.95 -12.62
C LEU A 364 -5.39 14.16 -12.80
N GLU A 365 -4.27 14.84 -12.64
CA GLU A 365 -2.95 14.22 -12.62
C GLU A 365 -2.41 14.18 -11.17
N PRO A 366 -2.12 12.99 -10.64
CA PRO A 366 -1.63 12.86 -9.27
C PRO A 366 -0.18 13.37 -9.15
N TYR A 367 0.10 14.07 -8.06
CA TYR A 367 1.46 14.47 -7.66
C TYR A 367 2.17 13.37 -6.91
N ALA A 368 1.45 12.63 -6.07
CA ALA A 368 2.03 11.58 -5.25
C ALA A 368 1.04 10.46 -4.98
N VAL A 369 1.58 9.30 -4.65
CA VAL A 369 0.85 8.20 -4.03
C VAL A 369 1.60 7.77 -2.77
N HIS A 370 0.93 7.84 -1.62
CA HIS A 370 1.40 7.33 -0.36
C HIS A 370 0.78 5.95 -0.12
N THR A 371 1.60 4.96 0.22
CA THR A 371 1.11 3.61 0.50
C THR A 371 0.52 3.48 1.92
N THR A 372 -0.53 4.28 2.19
CA THR A 372 -1.50 4.09 3.29
C THR A 372 -2.77 3.37 2.81
N PHE A 373 -3.46 2.66 3.70
CA PHE A 373 -4.57 1.75 3.36
C PHE A 373 -4.15 0.51 2.54
N GLN A 374 -3.04 -0.16 2.92
CA GLN A 374 -2.57 -1.41 2.30
C GLN A 374 -2.51 -2.55 3.31
N TYR A 375 -2.70 -3.75 2.78
CA TYR A 375 -2.57 -5.01 3.51
C TYR A 375 -1.20 -5.63 3.26
N ALA A 376 -0.92 -6.77 3.91
CA ALA A 376 0.32 -7.53 3.72
C ALA A 376 1.63 -6.75 4.01
N GLY A 377 1.58 -5.70 4.84
CA GLY A 377 2.76 -4.95 5.29
C GLY A 377 3.61 -4.39 4.13
N THR A 378 4.92 -4.35 4.32
CA THR A 378 5.88 -3.82 3.34
C THR A 378 5.86 -4.57 2.00
N GLU A 379 5.62 -5.88 2.04
CA GLU A 379 5.48 -6.69 0.83
C GLU A 379 4.25 -6.29 -0.01
N GLY A 380 3.11 -6.04 0.64
CA GLY A 380 1.90 -5.55 -0.01
C GLY A 380 2.09 -4.15 -0.59
N LYS A 381 2.68 -3.22 0.17
CA LYS A 381 3.02 -1.87 -0.31
C LYS A 381 3.88 -1.91 -1.58
N ARG A 382 4.92 -2.75 -1.58
CA ARG A 382 5.78 -2.93 -2.76
C ARG A 382 5.00 -3.48 -3.94
N HIS A 383 4.15 -4.48 -3.70
CA HIS A 383 3.32 -5.07 -4.75
C HIS A 383 2.35 -4.05 -5.35
N ARG A 384 1.72 -3.17 -4.56
CA ARG A 384 0.85 -2.09 -5.07
C ARG A 384 1.58 -1.14 -6.01
N LEU A 385 2.77 -0.69 -5.61
CA LEU A 385 3.58 0.21 -6.44
C LEU A 385 4.01 -0.49 -7.73
N ARG A 386 4.27 -1.80 -7.69
CA ARG A 386 4.55 -2.60 -8.89
C ARG A 386 3.32 -2.78 -9.78
N GLU A 387 2.14 -3.07 -9.22
CA GLU A 387 0.87 -3.13 -9.96
C GLU A 387 0.63 -1.82 -10.74
N ALA A 388 0.93 -0.67 -10.13
CA ALA A 388 0.87 0.63 -10.80
C ALA A 388 2.09 0.96 -11.68
N MET A 389 3.08 0.08 -11.78
CA MET A 389 4.33 0.25 -12.53
C MET A 389 5.18 1.47 -12.09
N VAL A 390 5.08 1.86 -10.82
CA VAL A 390 5.80 3.00 -10.23
C VAL A 390 6.87 2.57 -9.22
N PHE A 391 7.17 1.28 -9.09
CA PHE A 391 8.30 0.80 -8.27
C PHE A 391 9.57 0.66 -9.11
N HIS A 392 10.72 1.02 -8.56
CA HIS A 392 12.01 0.88 -9.26
C HIS A 392 12.68 -0.45 -8.92
N ASP A 393 12.47 -1.44 -9.78
CA ASP A 393 13.07 -2.77 -9.66
C ASP A 393 14.37 -2.93 -10.46
N PRO A 394 15.26 -3.83 -10.04
CA PRO A 394 16.46 -4.16 -10.81
C PRO A 394 16.11 -5.00 -12.06
N PRO A 395 16.98 -5.03 -13.09
CA PRO A 395 16.69 -5.72 -14.35
C PRO A 395 16.30 -7.20 -14.22
N GLU A 396 16.87 -7.90 -13.24
CA GLU A 396 16.60 -9.32 -12.99
C GLU A 396 15.14 -9.58 -12.57
N TYR A 397 14.44 -8.56 -12.04
CA TYR A 397 13.03 -8.67 -11.69
C TYR A 397 12.14 -8.97 -12.90
N TYR A 398 12.50 -8.41 -14.06
CA TYR A 398 11.74 -8.46 -15.31
C TYR A 398 12.12 -9.64 -16.23
N ASN A 399 13.17 -10.40 -15.91
CA ASN A 399 13.57 -11.61 -16.64
C ASN A 399 13.99 -12.71 -15.65
N PRO A 400 13.03 -13.34 -14.95
CA PRO A 400 13.34 -14.41 -14.02
C PRO A 400 13.91 -15.64 -14.76
N PRO A 401 14.83 -16.41 -14.16
CA PRO A 401 15.51 -17.52 -14.84
C PRO A 401 14.58 -18.56 -15.49
N GLY A 402 13.46 -18.90 -14.83
CA GLY A 402 12.46 -19.85 -15.34
C GLY A 402 11.42 -19.24 -16.30
N GLY A 403 11.50 -17.93 -16.57
CA GLY A 403 10.48 -17.20 -17.33
C GLY A 403 9.15 -17.06 -16.59
N PHE A 404 8.17 -16.51 -17.30
CA PHE A 404 6.83 -16.25 -16.83
C PHE A 404 5.83 -17.32 -17.28
N LEU A 405 4.87 -17.60 -16.41
CA LEU A 405 3.62 -18.25 -16.74
C LEU A 405 2.49 -17.25 -16.51
N SER A 406 1.64 -17.06 -17.50
CA SER A 406 0.48 -16.16 -17.47
C SER A 406 -0.75 -16.87 -18.02
N PHE A 407 -1.93 -16.31 -17.78
CA PHE A 407 -3.15 -16.78 -18.42
C PHE A 407 -4.14 -15.65 -18.64
N LYS A 408 -5.03 -15.82 -19.62
CA LYS A 408 -6.16 -14.91 -19.85
C LYS A 408 -7.26 -15.24 -18.85
N PRO A 409 -7.56 -14.37 -17.87
CA PRO A 409 -8.67 -14.62 -16.94
C PRO A 409 -9.98 -14.56 -17.72
N SER A 410 -10.79 -15.61 -17.59
CA SER A 410 -12.17 -15.60 -18.07
C SER A 410 -13.07 -15.41 -16.87
N ILE A 411 -13.98 -14.43 -16.90
CA ILE A 411 -15.01 -14.21 -15.88
C ILE A 411 -16.36 -14.10 -16.60
N PRO A 412 -17.34 -14.97 -16.28
CA PRO A 412 -18.69 -14.84 -16.80
C PRO A 412 -19.30 -13.46 -16.52
N LYS A 413 -19.89 -12.82 -17.54
CA LYS A 413 -20.45 -11.46 -17.42
C LYS A 413 -21.49 -11.34 -16.30
N ASN A 414 -22.26 -12.39 -16.04
CA ASN A 414 -23.24 -12.41 -14.94
C ASN A 414 -22.59 -12.34 -13.56
N LEU A 415 -21.43 -12.99 -13.36
CA LEU A 415 -20.66 -12.90 -12.11
C LEU A 415 -20.01 -11.54 -11.92
N LEU A 416 -19.80 -10.78 -12.99
CA LEU A 416 -19.18 -9.45 -12.91
C LEU A 416 -20.21 -8.32 -12.83
N LEU A 417 -21.28 -8.35 -13.64
CA LEU A 417 -22.15 -7.20 -13.90
C LEU A 417 -23.61 -7.39 -13.45
N SER A 418 -24.05 -8.60 -13.12
CA SER A 418 -25.46 -8.86 -12.77
C SER A 418 -25.68 -8.99 -11.27
N GLY A 419 -26.90 -8.66 -10.83
CA GLY A 419 -27.34 -8.80 -9.44
C GLY A 419 -26.79 -7.74 -8.49
N ASN A 420 -27.20 -7.82 -7.23
CA ASN A 420 -26.76 -6.87 -6.20
C ASN A 420 -25.29 -7.11 -5.83
N HIS A 421 -24.56 -6.05 -5.51
CA HIS A 421 -23.20 -6.12 -4.98
C HIS A 421 -23.25 -6.28 -3.46
N ASN A 422 -23.00 -7.49 -2.99
CA ASN A 422 -23.07 -7.88 -1.59
C ASN A 422 -22.00 -8.95 -1.30
N ILE A 423 -21.91 -9.41 -0.04
CA ILE A 423 -20.93 -10.42 0.38
C ILE A 423 -21.04 -11.71 -0.44
N GLU A 424 -22.25 -12.25 -0.63
CA GLU A 424 -22.45 -13.52 -1.35
C GLU A 424 -21.98 -13.44 -2.81
N SER A 425 -22.38 -12.38 -3.51
CA SER A 425 -21.96 -12.15 -4.90
C SER A 425 -20.47 -11.83 -5.02
N HIS A 426 -19.89 -11.14 -4.04
CA HIS A 426 -18.45 -10.89 -3.96
C HIS A 426 -17.67 -12.19 -3.86
N PHE A 427 -17.99 -13.04 -2.88
CA PHE A 427 -17.30 -14.31 -2.72
C PHE A 427 -17.55 -15.23 -3.90
N SER A 428 -18.73 -15.22 -4.52
CA SER A 428 -18.98 -15.96 -5.76
C SER A 428 -18.03 -15.55 -6.90
N LEU A 429 -17.79 -14.24 -7.07
CA LEU A 429 -16.86 -13.69 -8.06
C LEU A 429 -15.40 -14.01 -7.73
N VAL A 430 -14.98 -13.79 -6.49
CA VAL A 430 -13.59 -14.03 -6.05
C VAL A 430 -13.27 -15.53 -6.09
N ASN A 431 -14.15 -16.39 -5.60
CA ASN A 431 -14.00 -17.85 -5.60
C ASN A 431 -13.82 -18.40 -7.01
N TYR A 432 -14.53 -17.85 -7.99
CA TYR A 432 -14.42 -18.23 -9.39
C TYR A 432 -13.03 -17.89 -9.98
N GLN A 433 -12.49 -16.72 -9.64
CA GLN A 433 -11.14 -16.31 -10.06
C GLN A 433 -10.06 -17.10 -9.31
N MET A 434 -10.23 -17.28 -8.00
CA MET A 434 -9.30 -18.00 -7.13
C MET A 434 -9.09 -19.46 -7.56
N LYS A 435 -10.15 -20.14 -8.03
CA LYS A 435 -10.02 -21.49 -8.58
C LYS A 435 -9.08 -21.55 -9.80
N GLN A 436 -9.14 -20.54 -10.67
CA GLN A 436 -8.25 -20.43 -11.83
C GLN A 436 -6.82 -20.11 -11.39
N ILE A 437 -6.65 -19.21 -10.41
CA ILE A 437 -5.35 -18.87 -9.82
C ILE A 437 -4.72 -20.09 -9.13
N ARG A 438 -5.49 -20.91 -8.42
CA ARG A 438 -5.02 -22.16 -7.80
C ARG A 438 -4.40 -23.09 -8.83
N THR A 439 -5.07 -23.29 -9.97
CA THR A 439 -4.54 -24.09 -11.08
C THR A 439 -3.26 -23.46 -11.65
N ALA A 440 -3.24 -22.14 -11.83
CA ALA A 440 -2.05 -21.44 -12.33
C ALA A 440 -0.85 -21.56 -11.37
N LEU A 441 -1.08 -21.48 -10.05
CA LEU A 441 -0.05 -21.70 -9.02
C LEU A 441 0.51 -23.12 -9.08
N ALA A 442 -0.37 -24.13 -9.27
CA ALA A 442 0.06 -25.51 -9.40
C ALA A 442 0.95 -25.72 -10.64
N LEU A 443 0.56 -25.15 -11.79
CA LEU A 443 1.34 -25.23 -13.02
C LEU A 443 2.64 -24.42 -12.95
N ALA A 444 2.64 -23.25 -12.32
CA ALA A 444 3.84 -22.46 -12.09
C ALA A 444 4.84 -23.23 -11.21
N SER A 445 4.36 -23.88 -10.15
CA SER A 445 5.14 -24.80 -9.32
C SER A 445 5.65 -26.02 -10.10
N LEU A 446 4.80 -26.59 -10.97
CA LEU A 446 5.15 -27.77 -11.78
C LEU A 446 6.26 -27.47 -12.79
N LEU A 447 6.17 -26.34 -13.47
CA LEU A 447 7.05 -25.94 -14.55
C LEU A 447 8.21 -25.06 -14.10
N ASN A 448 8.33 -24.80 -12.79
CA ASN A 448 9.32 -23.90 -12.18
C ASN A 448 9.33 -22.51 -12.85
N ARG A 449 8.14 -21.92 -13.01
CA ARG A 449 7.92 -20.63 -13.65
C ARG A 449 7.40 -19.61 -12.65
N THR A 450 7.72 -18.34 -12.89
CA THR A 450 7.14 -17.24 -12.11
C THR A 450 5.73 -16.95 -12.60
N LEU A 451 4.74 -17.04 -11.72
CA LEU A 451 3.34 -16.76 -12.07
C LEU A 451 3.11 -15.25 -12.17
N VAL A 452 2.64 -14.78 -13.31
CA VAL A 452 2.02 -13.46 -13.43
C VAL A 452 0.59 -13.59 -12.93
N MET A 453 0.29 -12.98 -11.77
CA MET A 453 -1.05 -12.98 -11.20
C MET A 453 -2.00 -12.26 -12.14
N PRO A 454 -3.26 -12.71 -12.32
CA PRO A 454 -4.21 -12.00 -13.17
C PRO A 454 -4.70 -10.71 -12.48
N PRO A 455 -5.23 -9.75 -13.24
CA PRO A 455 -6.04 -8.67 -12.68
C PRO A 455 -7.22 -9.27 -11.89
N LEU A 456 -7.44 -8.82 -10.67
CA LEU A 456 -8.45 -9.37 -9.76
C LEU A 456 -9.66 -8.44 -9.65
N TRP A 457 -10.86 -8.97 -9.81
CA TRP A 457 -12.10 -8.19 -9.70
C TRP A 457 -12.82 -8.45 -8.37
N CYS A 458 -13.22 -7.36 -7.71
CA CYS A 458 -14.00 -7.41 -6.47
C CYS A 458 -15.29 -6.61 -6.61
N ARG A 459 -16.33 -7.05 -5.88
CA ARG A 459 -17.60 -6.32 -5.75
C ARG A 459 -17.70 -5.48 -4.49
N VAL A 460 -16.89 -5.76 -3.47
CA VAL A 460 -16.89 -5.04 -2.19
C VAL A 460 -15.44 -4.80 -1.79
N ASP A 461 -15.24 -3.70 -1.07
CA ASP A 461 -13.96 -3.24 -0.55
C ASP A 461 -13.46 -4.12 0.60
N ARG A 462 -12.17 -4.05 0.93
CA ARG A 462 -11.59 -4.64 2.15
C ARG A 462 -11.21 -3.50 3.08
N LEU A 463 -11.60 -3.57 4.35
CA LEU A 463 -11.25 -2.61 5.40
C LEU A 463 -10.85 -3.33 6.70
N TRP A 464 -10.41 -2.58 7.71
CA TRP A 464 -10.06 -3.12 9.04
C TRP A 464 -11.22 -3.14 10.03
N PHE A 465 -12.41 -2.70 9.61
CA PHE A 465 -13.59 -2.51 10.45
C PHE A 465 -14.85 -2.85 9.66
N SER A 466 -15.98 -2.97 10.36
CA SER A 466 -17.29 -3.27 9.77
C SER A 466 -17.76 -2.18 8.81
N HIS A 467 -18.23 -2.56 7.62
CA HIS A 467 -18.63 -1.61 6.59
C HIS A 467 -19.71 -2.19 5.65
N PRO A 468 -20.49 -1.36 4.94
CA PRO A 468 -21.60 -1.82 4.10
C PRO A 468 -21.14 -2.39 2.73
N GLY A 469 -19.89 -2.81 2.60
CA GLY A 469 -19.28 -3.28 1.36
C GLY A 469 -18.46 -2.21 0.63
N VAL A 470 -18.95 -0.98 0.51
CA VAL A 470 -18.18 0.19 0.03
C VAL A 470 -18.47 1.37 0.95
N LEU A 471 -17.47 2.20 1.25
CA LEU A 471 -17.65 3.37 2.10
C LEU A 471 -18.56 4.41 1.42
N GLU A 472 -19.57 4.87 2.17
CA GLU A 472 -20.48 5.92 1.74
C GLU A 472 -19.70 7.21 1.41
N GLY A 473 -20.12 7.91 0.36
CA GLY A 473 -19.46 9.13 -0.14
C GLY A 473 -18.18 8.91 -0.95
N THR A 474 -17.58 7.71 -0.92
CA THR A 474 -16.40 7.44 -1.75
C THR A 474 -16.76 7.29 -3.24
N MET A 475 -15.77 7.47 -4.11
CA MET A 475 -15.92 7.26 -5.55
C MET A 475 -15.66 5.81 -5.96
N THR A 476 -15.68 4.85 -5.04
CA THR A 476 -15.38 3.44 -5.33
C THR A 476 -16.42 2.86 -6.28
N ARG A 477 -15.98 2.44 -7.47
CA ARG A 477 -16.86 1.77 -8.45
C ARG A 477 -17.09 0.32 -8.03
N GLN A 478 -18.22 -0.25 -8.41
CA GLN A 478 -18.46 -1.68 -8.25
C GLN A 478 -18.96 -2.29 -9.59
N PRO A 479 -18.40 -3.43 -10.04
CA PRO A 479 -17.16 -4.02 -9.53
C PRO A 479 -15.96 -3.10 -9.84
N PHE A 480 -14.86 -3.31 -9.13
CA PHE A 480 -13.59 -2.63 -9.38
C PHE A 480 -12.47 -3.65 -9.52
N LEU A 481 -11.40 -3.21 -10.18
CA LEU A 481 -10.15 -3.94 -10.17
C LEU A 481 -9.57 -3.81 -8.76
N CYS A 482 -9.72 -4.86 -7.95
CA CYS A 482 -9.18 -4.85 -6.62
C CYS A 482 -7.71 -5.24 -6.65
N PRO A 483 -6.90 -4.58 -5.83
CA PRO A 483 -5.51 -4.95 -5.64
C PRO A 483 -5.36 -6.37 -5.07
N LEU A 484 -4.25 -7.04 -5.38
CA LEU A 484 -4.07 -8.45 -5.04
C LEU A 484 -4.19 -8.74 -3.53
N ASP A 485 -3.72 -7.81 -2.70
CA ASP A 485 -3.74 -7.89 -1.24
C ASP A 485 -5.14 -7.70 -0.63
N HIS A 486 -6.19 -7.48 -1.41
CA HIS A 486 -7.58 -7.54 -0.92
C HIS A 486 -8.08 -8.98 -0.70
N VAL A 487 -7.42 -9.96 -1.32
CA VAL A 487 -7.80 -11.38 -1.25
C VAL A 487 -6.63 -12.25 -0.81
N PHE A 488 -5.43 -11.96 -1.28
CA PHE A 488 -4.24 -12.76 -1.03
C PHE A 488 -3.31 -12.11 -0.01
N GLU A 489 -2.74 -12.90 0.89
CA GLU A 489 -1.73 -12.45 1.85
C GLU A 489 -0.35 -12.44 1.15
N VAL A 490 -0.07 -11.37 0.40
CA VAL A 490 1.13 -11.23 -0.45
C VAL A 490 2.43 -11.43 0.33
N ASN A 491 2.49 -10.99 1.59
CA ASN A 491 3.61 -11.24 2.50
C ASN A 491 3.84 -12.73 2.74
N VAL A 492 2.79 -13.53 2.87
CA VAL A 492 2.88 -14.99 3.03
C VAL A 492 3.25 -15.65 1.70
N MET A 493 2.76 -15.13 0.58
CA MET A 493 3.12 -15.64 -0.76
C MET A 493 4.60 -15.50 -1.06
N LEU A 494 5.20 -14.37 -0.65
CA LEU A 494 6.61 -14.05 -0.87
C LEU A 494 7.54 -14.59 0.23
N GLN A 495 6.97 -15.12 1.32
CA GLN A 495 7.75 -15.70 2.42
C GLN A 495 8.41 -17.02 2.00
N ALA A 496 9.69 -17.17 2.34
CA ALA A 496 10.36 -18.47 2.26
C ALA A 496 9.78 -19.41 3.32
N LEU A 497 9.18 -20.52 2.87
CA LEU A 497 8.62 -21.57 3.72
C LEU A 497 9.38 -22.89 3.48
N PRO A 498 9.57 -23.74 4.50
CA PRO A 498 10.30 -25.02 4.38
C PRO A 498 9.77 -25.89 3.23
N GLU A 499 10.65 -26.31 2.33
CA GLU A 499 10.23 -27.07 1.14
C GLU A 499 9.76 -28.49 1.50
N GLU A 500 10.29 -29.06 2.57
CA GLU A 500 9.91 -30.39 3.06
C GLU A 500 8.45 -30.42 3.52
N GLU A 501 7.93 -29.30 4.03
CA GLU A 501 6.55 -29.19 4.54
C GLU A 501 5.59 -28.59 3.50
N PHE A 502 6.04 -27.57 2.77
CA PHE A 502 5.20 -26.76 1.88
C PHE A 502 5.51 -26.94 0.39
N GLY A 503 6.45 -27.82 0.04
CA GLY A 503 6.89 -28.03 -1.34
C GLY A 503 7.72 -26.84 -1.85
N PRO A 504 8.09 -26.82 -3.14
CA PRO A 504 8.91 -25.75 -3.70
C PRO A 504 8.21 -24.39 -3.60
N GLY A 505 9.00 -23.32 -3.47
CA GLY A 505 8.49 -21.95 -3.53
C GLY A 505 7.81 -21.63 -4.87
N ILE A 506 6.82 -20.74 -4.84
CA ILE A 506 6.10 -20.29 -6.04
C ILE A 506 6.27 -18.79 -6.16
N ASN A 507 7.11 -18.37 -7.11
CA ASN A 507 7.34 -16.94 -7.36
C ASN A 507 6.13 -16.33 -8.07
N ILE A 508 5.77 -15.11 -7.67
CA ILE A 508 4.69 -14.34 -8.28
C ILE A 508 5.17 -12.97 -8.78
N ARG A 509 4.41 -12.40 -9.72
CA ARG A 509 4.48 -11.01 -10.18
C ARG A 509 3.09 -10.42 -10.33
N GLU A 510 3.03 -9.10 -10.22
CA GLU A 510 1.87 -8.28 -10.49
C GLU A 510 1.35 -8.47 -11.92
N TYR A 511 0.05 -8.24 -12.12
CA TYR A 511 -0.60 -8.43 -13.41
C TYR A 511 -0.07 -7.50 -14.50
N SER A 512 0.46 -6.34 -14.13
CA SER A 512 0.94 -5.31 -15.05
C SER A 512 2.38 -5.54 -15.51
N ILE A 513 3.09 -6.57 -15.01
CA ILE A 513 4.52 -6.72 -15.30
C ILE A 513 4.81 -6.88 -16.80
N LEU A 514 3.93 -7.59 -17.53
CA LEU A 514 4.09 -7.84 -18.97
C LEU A 514 3.93 -6.58 -19.81
N ASP A 515 3.23 -5.57 -19.29
CA ASP A 515 3.05 -4.25 -19.91
C ASP A 515 4.10 -3.23 -19.42
N ASN A 516 4.96 -3.62 -18.48
CA ASN A 516 5.93 -2.72 -17.87
C ASN A 516 6.96 -2.21 -18.91
N PRO A 517 7.19 -0.89 -19.02
CA PRO A 517 8.16 -0.33 -19.97
C PRO A 517 9.57 -0.89 -19.79
N SER A 518 9.97 -1.19 -18.56
CA SER A 518 11.29 -1.71 -18.20
C SER A 518 11.51 -3.17 -18.62
N MET A 519 10.47 -3.86 -19.11
CA MET A 519 10.60 -5.25 -19.53
C MET A 519 11.54 -5.40 -20.74
N PRO A 520 12.58 -6.26 -20.66
CA PRO A 520 13.53 -6.49 -21.73
C PRO A 520 12.90 -6.98 -23.03
N SER A 521 13.45 -6.60 -24.18
CA SER A 521 12.96 -7.02 -25.50
C SER A 521 13.01 -8.54 -25.71
N GLU A 522 13.99 -9.21 -25.11
CA GLU A 522 14.11 -10.67 -25.15
C GLU A 522 12.91 -11.39 -24.48
N VAL A 523 12.30 -10.77 -23.47
CA VAL A 523 11.09 -11.27 -22.83
C VAL A 523 9.87 -10.90 -23.67
N LYS A 524 9.77 -9.64 -24.11
CA LYS A 524 8.65 -9.13 -24.94
C LYS A 524 8.46 -9.91 -26.23
N ASN A 525 9.53 -10.47 -26.80
CA ASN A 525 9.51 -11.15 -28.10
C ASN A 525 9.50 -12.68 -27.99
N SER A 526 9.53 -13.27 -26.79
CA SER A 526 9.61 -14.73 -26.59
C SER A 526 8.36 -15.26 -25.89
N TRP A 527 7.33 -15.54 -26.70
CA TRP A 527 6.00 -15.96 -26.26
C TRP A 527 5.61 -17.34 -26.81
N LEU A 528 4.88 -18.09 -26.00
CA LEU A 528 4.15 -19.30 -26.39
C LEU A 528 2.70 -19.18 -25.93
N ASP A 529 1.79 -19.05 -26.89
CA ASP A 529 0.35 -19.08 -26.63
C ASP A 529 -0.14 -20.53 -26.54
N VAL A 530 -0.78 -20.87 -25.44
CA VAL A 530 -1.30 -22.22 -25.18
C VAL A 530 -2.83 -22.17 -25.20
N HIS A 531 -3.44 -22.80 -26.21
CA HIS A 531 -4.89 -22.89 -26.35
C HIS A 531 -5.39 -24.24 -25.88
N LEU A 532 -6.17 -24.23 -24.80
CA LEU A 532 -6.80 -25.45 -24.31
C LEU A 532 -7.82 -25.98 -25.32
N CYS A 533 -7.75 -27.28 -25.62
CA CYS A 533 -8.63 -27.95 -26.56
C CYS A 533 -9.28 -29.19 -25.94
N LYS A 534 -10.43 -29.59 -26.48
CA LYS A 534 -11.14 -30.79 -26.02
C LYS A 534 -10.37 -32.03 -26.49
N GLU A 535 -10.10 -32.95 -25.57
CA GLU A 535 -9.46 -34.22 -25.87
C GLU A 535 -10.20 -34.96 -27.01
N GLY A 536 -9.45 -35.48 -27.98
CA GLY A 536 -9.99 -36.16 -29.16
C GLY A 536 -10.57 -35.27 -30.26
N ALA A 537 -10.52 -33.93 -30.12
CA ALA A 537 -10.82 -33.03 -31.23
C ALA A 537 -9.73 -33.10 -32.31
N ARG A 538 -10.09 -32.87 -33.59
CA ARG A 538 -9.10 -32.70 -34.67
C ARG A 538 -8.10 -31.61 -34.26
N ASP A 539 -6.81 -31.89 -34.41
CA ASP A 539 -5.69 -30.99 -34.10
C ASP A 539 -5.49 -30.67 -32.60
N CYS A 540 -6.04 -31.51 -31.69
CA CYS A 540 -5.80 -31.44 -30.25
C CYS A 540 -4.84 -32.53 -29.79
N GLU A 541 -3.57 -32.42 -30.17
CA GLU A 541 -2.53 -33.34 -29.75
C GLU A 541 -1.51 -32.61 -28.85
N ALA A 542 -1.13 -33.26 -27.75
CA ALA A 542 -0.03 -32.83 -26.90
C ALA A 542 1.31 -33.03 -27.62
N SER A 543 1.55 -32.19 -28.63
CA SER A 543 2.74 -32.24 -29.47
C SER A 543 3.87 -31.40 -28.88
N ASN A 544 5.10 -31.88 -29.03
CA ASN A 544 6.33 -31.14 -28.77
C ASN A 544 6.87 -30.46 -30.03
N ALA A 545 6.14 -30.51 -31.15
CA ALA A 545 6.59 -29.97 -32.43
C ALA A 545 6.70 -28.45 -32.39
N THR A 546 7.83 -27.97 -32.93
CA THR A 546 8.35 -26.62 -32.80
C THR A 546 7.97 -25.77 -34.01
N THR A 547 7.14 -24.76 -33.77
CA THR A 547 7.10 -23.57 -34.61
C THR A 547 7.02 -22.36 -33.69
N PHE A 548 8.14 -21.64 -33.55
CA PHE A 548 8.18 -20.39 -32.77
C PHE A 548 7.17 -19.40 -33.38
N GLY A 549 6.23 -18.92 -32.57
CA GLY A 549 5.16 -18.03 -33.02
C GLY A 549 3.84 -18.73 -33.39
N GLU A 550 3.76 -20.07 -33.29
CA GLU A 550 2.49 -20.79 -33.42
C GLU A 550 1.85 -21.09 -32.06
N VAL A 551 0.52 -21.18 -32.08
CA VAL A 551 -0.31 -21.50 -30.91
C VAL A 551 -0.22 -22.99 -30.58
N LEU A 552 0.23 -23.33 -29.37
CA LEU A 552 0.23 -24.70 -28.87
C LEU A 552 -1.20 -25.12 -28.48
N ARG A 553 -1.80 -26.05 -29.22
CA ARG A 553 -3.04 -26.71 -28.83
C ARG A 553 -2.73 -27.73 -27.74
N PHE A 554 -3.33 -27.57 -26.56
CA PHE A 554 -3.03 -28.43 -25.42
C PHE A 554 -4.31 -29.06 -24.85
N PRO A 555 -4.38 -30.39 -24.69
CA PRO A 555 -5.58 -31.05 -24.18
C PRO A 555 -5.97 -30.57 -22.78
N LYS A 556 -7.26 -30.27 -22.61
CA LYS A 556 -7.86 -30.13 -21.28
C LYS A 556 -7.69 -31.41 -20.47
N HIS A 557 -7.74 -31.27 -19.14
CA HIS A 557 -7.63 -32.35 -18.17
C HIS A 557 -6.30 -33.13 -18.30
N SER A 558 -5.22 -32.44 -18.65
CA SER A 558 -3.89 -33.06 -18.70
C SER A 558 -3.30 -33.25 -17.32
N ASN A 559 -2.57 -34.35 -17.15
CA ASN A 559 -1.82 -34.68 -15.94
C ASN A 559 -0.42 -34.06 -15.92
N ASP A 560 0.24 -34.13 -14.77
CA ASP A 560 1.57 -33.55 -14.53
C ASP A 560 2.66 -34.13 -15.44
N GLU A 561 2.64 -35.44 -15.71
CA GLU A 561 3.58 -36.08 -16.65
C GLU A 561 3.48 -35.48 -18.06
N THR A 562 2.27 -35.24 -18.55
CA THR A 562 2.03 -34.65 -19.87
C THR A 562 2.56 -33.22 -19.94
N PHE A 563 2.31 -32.42 -18.88
CA PHE A 563 2.86 -31.07 -18.77
C PHE A 563 4.39 -31.09 -18.80
N LEU A 564 5.02 -31.91 -17.95
CA LEU A 564 6.48 -31.99 -17.89
C LEU A 564 7.08 -32.44 -19.23
N LYS A 565 6.47 -33.42 -19.90
CA LYS A 565 6.92 -33.92 -21.20
C LYS A 565 6.86 -32.83 -22.27
N VAL A 566 5.71 -32.17 -22.46
CA VAL A 566 5.54 -31.16 -23.52
C VAL A 566 6.35 -29.91 -23.23
N PHE A 567 6.20 -29.34 -22.02
CA PHE A 567 6.84 -28.07 -21.68
C PHE A 567 8.35 -28.17 -21.46
N SER A 568 8.92 -29.39 -21.37
CA SER A 568 10.37 -29.59 -21.41
C SER A 568 11.02 -29.08 -22.71
N SER A 569 10.26 -29.03 -23.81
CA SER A 569 10.73 -28.53 -25.12
C SER A 569 10.66 -27.00 -25.23
N PHE A 570 10.05 -26.33 -24.25
CA PHE A 570 9.82 -24.87 -24.25
C PHE A 570 10.52 -24.17 -23.07
N LYS A 571 11.59 -24.76 -22.52
CA LYS A 571 12.33 -24.20 -21.37
C LYS A 571 12.90 -22.81 -21.64
N ASP A 572 13.32 -22.54 -22.87
CA ASP A 572 13.95 -21.27 -23.26
C ASP A 572 12.93 -20.16 -23.62
N VAL A 573 11.64 -20.51 -23.77
CA VAL A 573 10.57 -19.52 -23.97
C VAL A 573 10.47 -18.64 -22.73
N LYS A 574 10.36 -17.32 -22.90
CA LYS A 574 10.30 -16.39 -21.75
C LYS A 574 8.91 -16.23 -21.17
N VAL A 575 7.86 -16.27 -21.99
CA VAL A 575 6.47 -16.14 -21.55
C VAL A 575 5.63 -17.28 -22.09
N ILE A 576 5.01 -18.07 -21.22
CA ILE A 576 3.99 -19.05 -21.58
C ILE A 576 2.64 -18.50 -21.15
N GLN A 577 1.75 -18.22 -22.10
CA GLN A 577 0.42 -17.69 -21.83
C GLN A 577 -0.66 -18.71 -22.16
N PHE A 578 -1.44 -19.11 -21.15
CA PHE A 578 -2.60 -19.97 -21.37
C PHE A 578 -3.85 -19.16 -21.73
N SER A 579 -4.65 -19.68 -22.66
CA SER A 579 -5.94 -19.08 -23.02
C SER A 579 -6.97 -19.16 -21.89
N SER A 580 -6.80 -20.10 -20.96
CA SER A 580 -7.61 -20.28 -19.76
C SER A 580 -6.89 -21.23 -18.80
N MET A 581 -7.21 -21.14 -17.51
CA MET A 581 -6.81 -22.13 -16.49
C MET A 581 -7.93 -23.11 -16.13
N GLN A 582 -9.11 -22.93 -16.71
CA GLN A 582 -10.25 -23.81 -16.49
C GLN A 582 -9.98 -25.16 -17.14
N ASP A 583 -10.06 -26.22 -16.35
CA ASP A 583 -9.81 -27.59 -16.77
C ASP A 583 -8.39 -27.83 -17.31
N ALA A 584 -7.42 -26.95 -17.05
CA ALA A 584 -6.07 -27.09 -17.62
C ALA A 584 -5.31 -28.28 -17.02
N PHE A 585 -5.51 -28.56 -15.73
CA PHE A 585 -4.70 -29.47 -14.93
C PHE A 585 -5.58 -30.34 -14.04
N THR A 586 -5.29 -31.63 -13.96
CA THR A 586 -6.04 -32.58 -13.11
C THR A 586 -5.51 -32.69 -11.68
N GLY A 587 -4.36 -32.08 -11.37
CA GLY A 587 -3.67 -32.21 -10.09
C GLY A 587 -2.39 -33.04 -10.20
N PHE A 588 -1.63 -33.10 -9.10
CA PHE A 588 -0.37 -33.86 -9.07
C PHE A 588 -0.65 -35.36 -8.89
N SER A 589 0.06 -36.20 -9.66
CA SER A 589 -0.03 -37.66 -9.54
C SER A 589 0.63 -38.15 -8.25
N ASP A 590 1.68 -37.46 -7.80
CA ASP A 590 2.31 -37.67 -6.49
C ASP A 590 1.48 -37.00 -5.38
N LYS A 591 0.91 -37.83 -4.49
CA LYS A 591 0.09 -37.40 -3.37
C LYS A 591 0.85 -36.57 -2.34
N GLU A 592 2.12 -36.87 -2.08
CA GLU A 592 2.88 -36.08 -1.11
C GLU A 592 3.15 -34.67 -1.66
N ARG A 593 3.45 -34.58 -2.95
CA ARG A 593 3.60 -33.29 -3.64
C ARG A 593 2.29 -32.49 -3.62
N GLU A 594 1.16 -33.14 -3.91
CA GLU A 594 -0.17 -32.52 -3.81
C GLU A 594 -0.42 -32.00 -2.38
N GLU A 595 -0.19 -32.81 -1.35
CA GLU A 595 -0.38 -32.41 0.05
C GLU A 595 0.48 -31.20 0.44
N ARG A 596 1.77 -31.22 0.10
CA ARG A 596 2.70 -30.10 0.34
C ARG A 596 2.25 -28.82 -0.37
N PHE A 597 1.86 -28.93 -1.65
CA PHE A 597 1.31 -27.81 -2.41
C PHE A 597 0.05 -27.24 -1.75
N ARG A 598 -0.89 -28.11 -1.33
CA ARG A 598 -2.12 -27.72 -0.65
C ARG A 598 -1.83 -26.98 0.66
N LYS A 599 -0.91 -27.48 1.48
CA LYS A 599 -0.48 -26.81 2.72
C LYS A 599 0.04 -25.40 2.46
N ARG A 600 0.79 -25.19 1.36
CA ARG A 600 1.30 -23.87 0.96
C ARG A 600 0.17 -22.93 0.56
N VAL A 601 -0.60 -23.30 -0.46
CA VAL A 601 -1.55 -22.36 -1.10
C VAL A 601 -2.77 -22.05 -0.24
N LYS A 602 -3.11 -22.92 0.74
CA LYS A 602 -4.15 -22.58 1.71
C LYS A 602 -3.82 -21.32 2.51
N ARG A 603 -2.54 -21.05 2.80
CA ARG A 603 -2.08 -19.88 3.58
C ARG A 603 -2.00 -18.60 2.75
N TYR A 604 -2.18 -18.68 1.43
CA TYR A 604 -2.03 -17.54 0.52
C TYR A 604 -3.23 -16.61 0.53
N VAL A 605 -4.37 -17.03 1.08
CA VAL A 605 -5.60 -16.24 1.07
C VAL A 605 -5.87 -15.68 2.46
N GLY A 606 -6.41 -14.47 2.49
CA GLY A 606 -6.61 -13.72 3.73
C GLY A 606 -8.04 -13.77 4.22
N ILE A 607 -8.45 -12.62 4.76
CA ILE A 607 -9.82 -12.37 5.20
C ILE A 607 -10.44 -11.23 4.40
N TRP A 608 -11.74 -11.30 4.20
CA TRP A 608 -12.56 -10.12 3.95
C TRP A 608 -13.05 -9.59 5.28
N CYS A 609 -12.93 -8.29 5.53
CA CYS A 609 -13.41 -7.66 6.75
C CYS A 609 -14.14 -6.35 6.40
N CYS A 610 -15.31 -6.07 6.98
CA CYS A 610 -16.08 -6.92 7.93
C CYS A 610 -17.60 -6.73 7.81
N VAL A 611 -18.34 -7.80 8.14
CA VAL A 611 -19.80 -7.80 8.27
C VAL A 611 -20.22 -6.85 9.40
N MET A 612 -21.23 -6.02 9.14
CA MET A 612 -21.80 -5.12 10.16
C MET A 612 -22.55 -5.91 11.24
N ASP A 613 -22.51 -5.40 12.47
CA ASP A 613 -23.23 -5.95 13.63
C ASP A 613 -22.90 -7.42 13.96
N HIS A 614 -21.71 -7.90 13.56
CA HIS A 614 -21.22 -9.25 13.83
C HIS A 614 -19.83 -9.22 14.45
N THR A 615 -19.57 -10.03 15.48
CA THR A 615 -18.25 -10.13 16.13
C THR A 615 -17.91 -11.59 16.46
N PRO A 616 -16.82 -12.16 15.91
CA PRO A 616 -15.92 -11.57 14.91
C PRO A 616 -16.62 -11.35 13.56
N GLY A 617 -16.31 -10.25 12.87
CA GLY A 617 -17.03 -9.84 11.65
C GLY A 617 -16.35 -10.21 10.33
N HIS A 618 -15.13 -10.76 10.37
CA HIS A 618 -14.40 -11.12 9.16
C HIS A 618 -14.83 -12.48 8.60
N ILE A 619 -14.58 -12.70 7.32
CA ILE A 619 -14.84 -13.95 6.61
C ILE A 619 -13.53 -14.42 5.98
N TYR A 620 -13.13 -15.66 6.24
CA TYR A 620 -11.96 -16.25 5.61
C TYR A 620 -12.23 -16.58 4.14
N TYR A 621 -11.33 -16.15 3.25
CA TYR A 621 -11.24 -16.76 1.93
C TYR A 621 -10.71 -18.19 2.09
N ASP A 622 -11.19 -19.10 1.24
CA ASP A 622 -10.81 -20.50 1.30
C ASP A 622 -10.39 -20.99 -0.08
N MET A 623 -9.10 -21.21 -0.27
CA MET A 623 -8.51 -21.70 -1.53
C MET A 623 -9.16 -23.01 -2.04
N TYR A 624 -9.78 -23.81 -1.15
CA TYR A 624 -10.46 -25.07 -1.46
C TYR A 624 -11.95 -25.07 -1.11
N TRP A 625 -12.60 -23.90 -1.17
CA TRP A 625 -14.05 -23.76 -0.99
C TRP A 625 -14.86 -24.73 -1.86
N ASP A 626 -14.40 -25.03 -3.09
CA ASP A 626 -15.12 -25.83 -4.08
C ASP A 626 -15.15 -27.33 -3.75
N GLU A 627 -14.34 -27.77 -2.79
CA GLU A 627 -14.37 -29.14 -2.26
C GLU A 627 -15.25 -29.27 -1.01
N LYS A 628 -15.90 -28.18 -0.58
CA LYS A 628 -16.73 -28.10 0.61
C LYS A 628 -18.18 -27.77 0.21
N PRO A 629 -19.05 -28.76 -0.04
CA PRO A 629 -20.40 -28.54 -0.58
C PRO A 629 -21.30 -27.61 0.26
N ALA A 630 -21.05 -27.50 1.57
CA ALA A 630 -21.80 -26.66 2.49
C ALA A 630 -21.12 -25.32 2.79
N TRP A 631 -20.00 -25.00 2.13
CA TRP A 631 -19.25 -23.77 2.39
C TRP A 631 -20.09 -22.54 2.03
N LYS A 632 -20.08 -21.55 2.91
CA LYS A 632 -20.74 -20.26 2.73
C LYS A 632 -19.83 -19.14 3.24
N PRO A 633 -19.89 -17.93 2.64
CA PRO A 633 -19.15 -16.78 3.11
C PRO A 633 -19.85 -16.17 4.34
N ILE A 634 -19.76 -16.85 5.48
CA ILE A 634 -20.32 -16.38 6.75
C ILE A 634 -19.19 -16.12 7.75
N PRO A 635 -19.32 -15.10 8.60
CA PRO A 635 -18.35 -14.87 9.67
C PRO A 635 -18.40 -15.99 10.72
N PRO A 636 -17.31 -16.25 11.47
CA PRO A 636 -17.28 -17.23 12.55
C PRO A 636 -18.36 -16.94 13.59
N GLN A 637 -19.09 -17.96 14.06
CA GLN A 637 -20.20 -17.74 15.00
C GLN A 637 -19.72 -17.42 16.42
N SER A 638 -18.48 -17.82 16.75
CA SER A 638 -17.85 -17.54 18.04
C SER A 638 -16.34 -17.37 17.89
N ALA A 639 -15.69 -16.87 18.94
CA ALA A 639 -14.22 -16.74 18.97
C ALA A 639 -13.51 -18.10 18.92
N GLU A 640 -14.15 -19.17 19.40
CA GLU A 640 -13.58 -20.52 19.36
C GLU A 640 -13.55 -21.10 17.93
N GLU A 641 -14.54 -20.71 17.11
CA GLU A 641 -14.67 -21.06 15.70
C GLU A 641 -13.81 -20.17 14.78
N ASP A 642 -13.31 -19.04 15.29
CA ASP A 642 -12.47 -18.12 14.54
C ASP A 642 -11.06 -18.67 14.34
N ARG A 643 -10.92 -19.49 13.29
CA ARG A 643 -9.66 -20.10 12.90
C ARG A 643 -9.51 -20.07 11.38
N PRO A 644 -8.29 -19.82 10.86
CA PRO A 644 -8.04 -19.95 9.43
C PRO A 644 -8.37 -21.37 8.92
N PRO A 645 -8.77 -21.52 7.64
CA PRO A 645 -9.20 -22.81 7.08
C PRO A 645 -8.07 -23.85 6.87
N TRP A 646 -6.91 -23.71 7.51
CA TRP A 646 -5.72 -24.57 7.32
C TRP A 646 -5.01 -24.99 8.60
#